data_AF-A0A8C1I3R3-F1
#
_entry.id   AF-A0A8C1I3R3-F1
#
_cell.length_a   1.000
_cell.length_b   1.000
_cell.length_c   1.000
_cell.angle_alpha   90.00
_cell.angle_beta   90.00
_cell.angle_gamma   90.00
#
_symmetry.space_group_name_H-M   'P 1'
#
loop_
_entity.id
_entity.type
_entity.pdbx_description
1 polymer ?
#
loop_
_entity_poly.entity_id
_entity_poly.type
_entity_poly.pdbx_seq_one_letter_code
_entity_poly.pdbx_strand_id
1 'polypeptide(L)'
;MATHHRQNAAGRRKVQVSYVIRDEVEKYNRNGVNALQLDPALNRLFTAGRDSIIRIWSVNQHKQDPYIASMEHHTDWVNDIILCCNGKTLISASSDTTVKVWNAHKGFCMSTLRTHKDYVKALAYAKDKELVASAGLDRQIFLWDVNTLTALTASNNTVTSELWLMEMFCIIFYLIFYFFCQVLRVWDPRTCAKLMKLKGHTDNVKSLLLNRDGTQCLSGSSDGTIRLWSLGQQRCIATYRVHDEGVWALQVNEAFTHIYTGGRDRKIYCTDLRNPDLRVLICEEKAPILTMELDKSADPPQAVWVSTTKSVVNKWSLKGMHNFRASGDYDNDCSAPLTPLCTQPEQVIKGGASIVQSHILNDKRHILTKDSNNSVAFWDVLKMLTITLDESDCFAAWVAAKDAGFTSPDGSDPKLNLGGLLLQALLEFWPRTHINPMEEEESELNHVNGEQESRIQKGNGYFQVPPHTPVIFGEAGGRTLFRLLCRDSGGETESMLLNETVPQWVIDITVDKNMPKFNKIPFYIQPHSSSGAKTLKKDRLSASDMLQVRKVMEHVYEKIINIDTESQTTSSSANDKLGEQEKEEDVAVIAEEKIELMCLDQVLDANMDLRTVKHFIWKSDAIYYVCVRHVPNVCLSSVCSLFLWISAHDSVCVILPQLLRNMALPFSNN
;
A
#
# COMPACT_ATOMS: atom_id res chain seq x y z
N MET A 1 -37.95 -34.41 16.07
CA MET A 1 -36.62 -34.68 15.47
C MET A 1 -35.96 -33.34 15.23
N ALA A 2 -35.03 -32.97 16.11
CA ALA A 2 -34.24 -31.75 15.99
C ALA A 2 -33.09 -32.01 15.01
N THR A 3 -33.13 -31.39 13.83
CA THR A 3 -31.99 -31.36 12.91
C THR A 3 -31.17 -30.12 13.20
N HIS A 4 -30.07 -30.33 13.92
CA HIS A 4 -28.98 -29.38 14.03
C HIS A 4 -28.45 -29.02 12.63
N HIS A 5 -28.78 -27.83 12.14
CA HIS A 5 -27.97 -27.18 11.12
C HIS A 5 -26.64 -26.79 11.75
N ARG A 6 -25.65 -27.68 11.65
CA ARG A 6 -24.24 -27.29 11.72
C ARG A 6 -23.99 -26.29 10.59
N GLN A 7 -24.06 -25.01 10.91
CA GLN A 7 -23.39 -23.99 10.10
C GLN A 7 -21.90 -24.36 10.13
N ASN A 8 -21.38 -24.78 8.97
CA ASN A 8 -19.94 -24.80 8.75
C ASN A 8 -19.45 -23.36 8.91
N ALA A 9 -18.87 -23.07 10.08
CA ALA A 9 -18.02 -21.91 10.30
C ALA A 9 -16.74 -22.08 9.47
N ALA A 10 -16.85 -21.95 8.14
CA ALA A 10 -15.73 -21.52 7.34
C ALA A 10 -15.41 -20.11 7.85
N GLY A 11 -14.29 -19.94 8.56
CA GLY A 11 -13.91 -18.68 9.18
C GLY A 11 -14.09 -17.54 8.19
N ARG A 12 -15.00 -16.60 8.49
CA ARG A 12 -15.18 -15.39 7.67
C ARG A 12 -13.81 -14.76 7.51
N ARG A 13 -13.36 -14.58 6.28
CA ARG A 13 -12.08 -13.92 6.00
C ARG A 13 -12.15 -12.51 6.59
N LYS A 14 -11.12 -12.13 7.33
CA LYS A 14 -11.05 -10.82 7.96
C LYS A 14 -11.09 -9.73 6.89
N VAL A 15 -11.94 -8.74 7.13
CA VAL A 15 -12.08 -7.55 6.28
C VAL A 15 -11.21 -6.45 6.87
N GLN A 16 -10.41 -5.84 6.01
CA GLN A 16 -9.50 -4.75 6.31
C GLN A 16 -10.01 -3.47 5.64
N VAL A 17 -9.72 -2.33 6.28
CA VAL A 17 -9.97 -1.00 5.71
C VAL A 17 -8.64 -0.45 5.24
N SER A 18 -8.53 -0.12 3.96
CA SER A 18 -7.36 0.56 3.41
C SER A 18 -7.76 1.90 2.84
N TYR A 19 -6.84 2.86 2.86
CA TYR A 19 -7.02 4.14 2.19
C TYR A 19 -5.75 4.52 1.46
N VAL A 20 -5.86 5.30 0.38
CA VAL A 20 -4.72 5.68 -0.48
C VAL A 20 -4.47 7.16 -0.36
N ILE A 21 -3.20 7.51 -0.33
CA ILE A 21 -2.80 8.92 -0.28
C ILE A 21 -2.05 9.35 -1.50
N ARG A 22 -2.50 10.51 -1.97
CA ARG A 22 -2.30 11.00 -3.30
C ARG A 22 -2.99 12.34 -3.45
N ASP A 23 -2.64 13.02 -4.51
CA ASP A 23 -3.44 14.11 -5.03
C ASP A 23 -4.75 13.56 -5.63
N GLU A 24 -5.75 14.43 -5.75
CA GLU A 24 -7.04 14.08 -6.34
C GLU A 24 -6.86 13.47 -7.74
N VAL A 25 -6.01 14.08 -8.55
CA VAL A 25 -5.71 13.62 -9.91
C VAL A 25 -4.23 13.24 -10.03
N GLU A 26 -3.95 11.94 -10.06
CA GLU A 26 -2.62 11.40 -10.33
C GLU A 26 -2.38 11.28 -11.85
N LYS A 27 -2.11 12.44 -12.45
CA LYS A 27 -2.03 12.61 -13.91
C LYS A 27 -1.02 11.68 -14.59
N TYR A 28 0.12 11.43 -13.96
CA TYR A 28 1.19 10.60 -14.51
C TYR A 28 1.27 9.26 -13.81
N ASN A 29 1.76 8.23 -14.50
CA ASN A 29 2.01 6.94 -13.86
C ASN A 29 2.96 7.13 -12.67
N ARG A 30 2.59 6.60 -11.49
CA ARG A 30 3.39 6.64 -10.25
C ARG A 30 4.22 5.38 -10.06
N ASN A 31 4.16 4.44 -11.00
CA ASN A 31 4.95 3.20 -11.04
C ASN A 31 5.07 2.73 -12.52
N GLY A 32 5.82 1.65 -12.77
CA GLY A 32 5.99 1.08 -14.11
C GLY A 32 4.69 0.70 -14.80
N VAL A 33 4.71 0.60 -16.13
CA VAL A 33 3.52 0.30 -16.96
C VAL A 33 3.63 -1.11 -17.50
N ASN A 34 2.66 -1.98 -17.17
CA ASN A 34 2.69 -3.40 -17.53
C ASN A 34 2.19 -3.68 -18.95
N ALA A 35 1.19 -2.93 -19.42
CA ALA A 35 0.55 -3.16 -20.71
C ALA A 35 0.18 -1.85 -21.42
N LEU A 36 0.13 -1.92 -22.74
CA LEU A 36 -0.15 -0.82 -23.66
C LEU A 36 -1.20 -1.27 -24.67
N GLN A 37 -2.12 -0.38 -25.04
CA GLN A 37 -3.03 -0.57 -26.18
C GLN A 37 -3.15 0.73 -26.95
N LEU A 38 -3.04 0.66 -28.28
CA LEU A 38 -3.16 1.83 -29.16
C LEU A 38 -4.50 1.76 -29.91
N ASP A 39 -5.28 2.83 -29.81
CA ASP A 39 -6.43 3.10 -30.66
C ASP A 39 -5.99 3.95 -31.86
N PRO A 40 -5.89 3.37 -33.06
CA PRO A 40 -5.50 4.11 -34.26
C PRO A 40 -6.62 5.02 -34.78
N ALA A 41 -7.89 4.79 -34.43
CA ALA A 41 -9.01 5.60 -34.91
C ALA A 41 -9.06 6.96 -34.20
N LEU A 42 -8.77 6.97 -32.90
CA LEU A 42 -8.79 8.18 -32.08
C LEU A 42 -7.40 8.74 -31.75
N ASN A 43 -6.32 8.09 -32.21
CA ASN A 43 -4.95 8.38 -31.82
C ASN A 43 -4.81 8.44 -30.28
N ARG A 44 -5.28 7.39 -29.61
CA ARG A 44 -5.23 7.26 -28.15
C ARG A 44 -4.36 6.09 -27.72
N LEU A 45 -3.46 6.31 -26.78
CA LEU A 45 -2.71 5.25 -26.11
C LEU A 45 -3.33 5.02 -24.72
N PHE A 46 -3.54 3.77 -24.37
CA PHE A 46 -3.92 3.34 -23.03
C PHE A 46 -2.71 2.74 -22.33
N THR A 47 -2.44 3.17 -21.10
CA THR A 47 -1.35 2.62 -20.28
C THR A 47 -1.92 1.96 -19.02
N ALA A 48 -1.60 0.69 -18.80
CA ALA A 48 -1.96 -0.06 -17.59
C ALA A 48 -0.85 0.05 -16.54
N GLY A 49 -1.05 0.92 -15.55
CA GLY A 49 -0.05 1.19 -14.52
C GLY A 49 0.01 0.13 -13.41
N ARG A 50 1.21 -0.10 -12.89
CA ARG A 50 1.43 -0.79 -11.60
C ARG A 50 0.97 0.03 -10.39
N ASP A 51 0.53 1.26 -10.61
CA ASP A 51 -0.09 2.13 -9.62
C ASP A 51 -1.62 1.98 -9.57
N SER A 52 -2.14 0.86 -10.12
CA SER A 52 -3.56 0.48 -10.19
C SER A 52 -4.45 1.33 -11.10
N ILE A 53 -3.89 2.27 -11.84
CA ILE A 53 -4.64 3.22 -12.68
C ILE A 53 -4.37 2.94 -14.16
N ILE A 54 -5.44 2.92 -14.96
CA ILE A 54 -5.34 2.95 -16.42
C ILE A 54 -5.45 4.42 -16.87
N ARG A 55 -4.55 4.87 -17.74
CA ARG A 55 -4.56 6.27 -18.23
C ARG A 55 -4.73 6.30 -19.75
N ILE A 56 -5.41 7.34 -20.23
CA ILE A 56 -5.66 7.60 -21.63
C ILE A 56 -4.81 8.80 -22.06
N TRP A 57 -4.06 8.63 -23.15
CA TRP A 57 -3.15 9.63 -23.70
C TRP A 57 -3.46 9.89 -25.15
N SER A 58 -3.35 11.13 -25.61
CA SER A 58 -3.32 11.46 -27.03
C SER A 58 -1.91 11.26 -27.58
N VAL A 59 -1.80 10.55 -28.71
CA VAL A 59 -0.50 10.35 -29.39
C VAL A 59 -0.21 11.39 -30.47
N ASN A 60 -1.05 12.41 -30.59
CA ASN A 60 -0.82 13.52 -31.52
C ASN A 60 0.36 14.38 -31.03
N GLN A 61 1.47 14.38 -31.79
CA GLN A 61 2.73 15.01 -31.41
C GLN A 61 2.65 16.52 -31.12
N HIS A 62 1.66 17.22 -31.69
CA HIS A 62 1.48 18.66 -31.50
C HIS A 62 0.84 19.05 -30.17
N LYS A 63 0.32 18.09 -29.39
CA LYS A 63 -0.23 18.38 -28.06
C LYS A 63 0.88 18.50 -27.02
N GLN A 64 0.96 19.66 -26.39
CA GLN A 64 1.88 19.89 -25.26
C GLN A 64 1.55 19.01 -24.05
N ASP A 65 0.26 18.77 -23.81
CA ASP A 65 -0.23 17.89 -22.76
C ASP A 65 -0.95 16.68 -23.38
N PRO A 66 -0.33 15.48 -23.36
CA PRO A 66 -0.95 14.30 -23.95
C PRO A 66 -2.04 13.68 -23.06
N TYR A 67 -2.14 14.05 -21.78
CA TYR A 67 -3.10 13.43 -20.86
C TYR A 67 -4.56 13.73 -21.26
N ILE A 68 -5.42 12.70 -21.19
CA ILE A 68 -6.86 12.83 -21.43
C ILE A 68 -7.66 12.53 -20.15
N ALA A 69 -7.48 11.33 -19.57
CA ALA A 69 -8.25 10.89 -18.40
C ALA A 69 -7.54 9.74 -17.65
N SER A 70 -7.95 9.51 -16.40
CA SER A 70 -7.63 8.34 -15.58
C SER A 70 -8.87 7.48 -15.37
N MET A 71 -8.69 6.16 -15.39
CA MET A 71 -9.72 5.14 -15.18
C MET A 71 -9.36 4.38 -13.90
N GLU A 72 -10.02 4.75 -12.80
CA GLU A 72 -9.61 4.37 -11.44
C GLU A 72 -10.64 3.45 -10.78
N HIS A 73 -10.30 2.17 -10.65
CA HIS A 73 -11.13 1.22 -9.92
C HIS A 73 -10.33 0.03 -9.38
N HIS A 74 -9.29 -0.40 -10.10
CA HIS A 74 -8.40 -1.44 -9.59
C HIS A 74 -7.66 -0.96 -8.34
N THR A 75 -7.34 -1.91 -7.45
CA THR A 75 -6.68 -1.65 -6.16
C THR A 75 -5.26 -2.22 -6.07
N ASP A 76 -4.82 -2.90 -7.13
CA ASP A 76 -3.47 -3.42 -7.29
C ASP A 76 -3.07 -3.33 -8.77
N TRP A 77 -1.89 -3.81 -9.13
CA TRP A 77 -1.29 -3.69 -10.46
C TRP A 77 -2.25 -4.14 -11.56
N VAL A 78 -2.49 -3.27 -12.53
CA VAL A 78 -3.13 -3.67 -13.78
C VAL A 78 -2.07 -4.39 -14.61
N ASN A 79 -2.21 -5.71 -14.75
CA ASN A 79 -1.22 -6.57 -15.41
C ASN A 79 -1.38 -6.56 -16.92
N ASP A 80 -2.61 -6.46 -17.42
CA ASP A 80 -2.89 -6.48 -18.86
C ASP A 80 -4.17 -5.70 -19.21
N ILE A 81 -4.23 -5.20 -20.45
CA ILE A 81 -5.39 -4.50 -21.01
C ILE A 81 -5.59 -4.85 -22.48
N ILE A 82 -6.84 -4.95 -22.90
CA ILE A 82 -7.24 -5.20 -24.29
C ILE A 82 -8.28 -4.18 -24.71
N LEU A 83 -8.07 -3.58 -25.88
CA LEU A 83 -9.05 -2.72 -26.53
C LEU A 83 -9.85 -3.52 -27.56
N CYS A 84 -11.17 -3.55 -27.42
CA CYS A 84 -12.09 -4.34 -28.25
C CYS A 84 -13.26 -3.48 -28.78
N CYS A 85 -14.12 -4.09 -29.60
CA CYS A 85 -15.28 -3.43 -30.23
C CYS A 85 -14.93 -2.12 -30.96
N ASN A 86 -13.83 -2.13 -31.74
CA ASN A 86 -13.30 -0.97 -32.46
C ASN A 86 -13.03 0.26 -31.56
N GLY A 87 -12.43 0.04 -30.38
CA GLY A 87 -11.99 1.14 -29.50
C GLY A 87 -13.03 1.58 -28.46
N LYS A 88 -14.25 1.05 -28.52
CA LYS A 88 -15.34 1.45 -27.61
C LYS A 88 -15.21 0.84 -26.21
N THR A 89 -14.66 -0.37 -26.13
CA THR A 89 -14.62 -1.17 -24.91
C THR A 89 -13.18 -1.51 -24.57
N LEU A 90 -12.83 -1.42 -23.28
CA LEU A 90 -11.56 -1.89 -22.76
C LEU A 90 -11.82 -2.95 -21.72
N ILE A 91 -11.02 -4.02 -21.72
CA ILE A 91 -11.02 -5.05 -20.68
C ILE A 91 -9.66 -5.04 -20.00
N SER A 92 -9.62 -5.12 -18.68
CA SER A 92 -8.40 -5.11 -17.90
C SER A 92 -8.31 -6.27 -16.92
N ALA A 93 -7.10 -6.75 -16.67
CA ALA A 93 -6.77 -7.81 -15.73
C ALA A 93 -5.82 -7.28 -14.65
N SER A 94 -6.07 -7.60 -13.39
CA SER A 94 -5.31 -7.03 -12.27
C SER A 94 -4.87 -8.07 -11.23
N SER A 95 -3.82 -7.70 -10.48
CA SER A 95 -3.39 -8.41 -9.28
C SER A 95 -4.43 -8.31 -8.14
N ASP A 96 -5.43 -7.43 -8.24
CA ASP A 96 -6.55 -7.40 -7.29
C ASP A 96 -7.55 -8.57 -7.45
N THR A 97 -7.18 -9.57 -8.25
CA THR A 97 -7.93 -10.79 -8.59
C THR A 97 -9.14 -10.57 -9.50
N THR A 98 -9.34 -9.35 -10.01
CA THR A 98 -10.50 -9.03 -10.85
C THR A 98 -10.17 -8.80 -12.33
N VAL A 99 -11.15 -9.06 -13.17
CA VAL A 99 -11.22 -8.57 -14.55
C VAL A 99 -12.28 -7.47 -14.60
N LYS A 100 -11.96 -6.32 -15.20
CA LYS A 100 -12.91 -5.21 -15.32
C LYS A 100 -13.22 -4.88 -16.76
N VAL A 101 -14.46 -4.50 -17.00
CA VAL A 101 -14.99 -4.08 -18.30
C VAL A 101 -15.24 -2.59 -18.23
N TRP A 102 -14.76 -1.85 -19.23
CA TRP A 102 -14.76 -0.40 -19.23
C TRP A 102 -15.35 0.16 -20.51
N ASN A 103 -16.03 1.30 -20.37
CA ASN A 103 -16.28 2.16 -21.50
C ASN A 103 -15.01 2.97 -21.79
N ALA A 104 -14.29 2.65 -22.86
CA ALA A 104 -12.98 3.25 -23.16
C ALA A 104 -13.10 4.70 -23.66
N HIS A 105 -14.25 5.08 -24.22
CA HIS A 105 -14.48 6.45 -24.69
C HIS A 105 -14.76 7.42 -23.54
N LYS A 106 -15.59 6.99 -22.58
CA LYS A 106 -16.01 7.81 -21.44
C LYS A 106 -15.14 7.61 -20.19
N GLY A 107 -14.36 6.53 -20.12
CA GLY A 107 -13.37 6.31 -19.07
C GLY A 107 -13.92 5.80 -17.74
N PHE A 108 -15.03 5.06 -17.72
CA PHE A 108 -15.60 4.50 -16.48
C PHE A 108 -15.74 2.97 -16.53
N CYS A 109 -15.70 2.35 -15.35
CA CYS A 109 -15.86 0.91 -15.18
C CYS A 109 -17.35 0.55 -15.26
N MET A 110 -17.70 -0.40 -16.12
CA MET A 110 -19.06 -0.90 -16.30
C MET A 110 -19.34 -2.15 -15.45
N SER A 111 -18.36 -3.04 -15.31
CA SER A 111 -18.54 -4.31 -14.62
C SER A 111 -17.24 -4.85 -14.04
N THR A 112 -17.35 -5.61 -12.95
CA THR A 112 -16.23 -6.29 -12.28
C THR A 112 -16.50 -7.78 -12.20
N LEU A 113 -15.73 -8.58 -12.91
CA LEU A 113 -15.78 -10.03 -12.90
C LEU A 113 -14.86 -10.55 -11.79
N ARG A 114 -15.45 -11.29 -10.84
CA ARG A 114 -14.78 -11.77 -9.61
C ARG A 114 -14.60 -13.30 -9.58
N THR A 115 -14.37 -13.89 -10.74
CA THR A 115 -14.24 -15.36 -10.91
C THR A 115 -12.85 -15.90 -10.61
N HIS A 116 -11.81 -15.12 -10.90
CA HIS A 116 -10.44 -15.47 -10.56
C HIS A 116 -10.21 -15.42 -9.04
N LYS A 117 -9.30 -16.30 -8.57
CA LYS A 117 -9.00 -16.46 -7.14
C LYS A 117 -7.60 -16.01 -6.73
N ASP A 118 -6.84 -15.51 -7.70
CA ASP A 118 -5.46 -15.05 -7.57
C ASP A 118 -5.19 -14.05 -8.71
N TYR A 119 -3.98 -13.49 -8.80
CA TYR A 119 -3.63 -12.42 -9.71
C TYR A 119 -3.92 -12.78 -11.16
N VAL A 120 -4.73 -11.96 -11.84
CA VAL A 120 -5.00 -12.12 -13.26
C VAL A 120 -3.86 -11.47 -14.02
N LYS A 121 -3.11 -12.28 -14.79
CA LYS A 121 -1.81 -11.89 -15.35
C LYS A 121 -1.84 -11.56 -16.83
N ALA A 122 -2.76 -12.14 -17.57
CA ALA A 122 -2.80 -12.00 -19.01
C ALA A 122 -4.23 -12.03 -19.54
N LEU A 123 -4.44 -11.28 -20.61
CA LEU A 123 -5.62 -11.32 -21.44
C LEU A 123 -5.24 -11.79 -22.85
N ALA A 124 -6.21 -12.33 -23.58
CA ALA A 124 -6.07 -12.61 -25.00
C ALA A 124 -7.38 -12.31 -25.71
N TYR A 125 -7.31 -11.86 -26.97
CA TYR A 125 -8.47 -11.33 -27.68
C TYR A 125 -8.58 -11.79 -29.12
N ALA A 126 -9.75 -12.33 -29.44
CA ALA A 126 -10.21 -12.70 -30.76
C ALA A 126 -11.11 -11.64 -31.36
N LYS A 127 -10.50 -10.74 -32.14
CA LYS A 127 -11.18 -9.62 -32.80
C LYS A 127 -12.37 -10.06 -33.64
N ASP A 128 -12.19 -11.08 -34.49
CA ASP A 128 -13.24 -11.55 -35.41
C ASP A 128 -14.50 -12.09 -34.70
N LYS A 129 -14.37 -12.49 -33.44
CA LYS A 129 -15.47 -13.07 -32.63
C LYS A 129 -15.87 -12.21 -31.44
N GLU A 130 -15.18 -11.09 -31.23
CA GLU A 130 -15.28 -10.28 -30.02
C GLU A 130 -15.22 -11.15 -28.74
N LEU A 131 -14.28 -12.09 -28.69
CA LEU A 131 -14.09 -13.02 -27.57
C LEU A 131 -12.78 -12.71 -26.83
N VAL A 132 -12.84 -12.62 -25.51
CA VAL A 132 -11.67 -12.40 -24.64
C VAL A 132 -11.46 -13.59 -23.72
N ALA A 133 -10.21 -13.94 -23.45
CA ALA A 133 -9.86 -14.80 -22.32
C ALA A 133 -9.09 -14.04 -21.24
N SER A 134 -9.25 -14.50 -20.01
CA SER A 134 -8.44 -14.08 -18.88
C SER A 134 -7.77 -15.29 -18.21
N ALA A 135 -6.50 -15.12 -17.84
CA ALA A 135 -5.72 -16.16 -17.18
C ALA A 135 -4.84 -15.55 -16.07
N GLY A 136 -4.64 -16.33 -15.00
CA GLY A 136 -3.96 -15.85 -13.80
C GLY A 136 -3.16 -16.92 -13.05
N LEU A 137 -2.68 -16.53 -11.87
CA LEU A 137 -1.93 -17.40 -10.96
C LEU A 137 -2.81 -18.50 -10.33
N ASP A 138 -4.13 -18.34 -10.40
CA ASP A 138 -5.13 -19.32 -9.95
C ASP A 138 -5.22 -20.55 -10.86
N ARG A 139 -4.43 -20.58 -11.94
CA ARG A 139 -4.32 -21.70 -12.90
C ARG A 139 -5.60 -21.94 -13.69
N GLN A 140 -6.55 -21.01 -13.63
CA GLN A 140 -7.81 -21.05 -14.36
C GLN A 140 -7.77 -20.11 -15.56
N ILE A 141 -8.60 -20.42 -16.54
CA ILE A 141 -8.77 -19.64 -17.76
C ILE A 141 -10.26 -19.50 -17.96
N PHE A 142 -10.71 -18.26 -18.10
CA PHE A 142 -12.11 -17.96 -18.39
C PHE A 142 -12.22 -17.35 -19.78
N LEU A 143 -13.29 -17.71 -20.48
CA LEU A 143 -13.66 -17.13 -21.77
C LEU A 143 -14.87 -16.23 -21.61
N TRP A 144 -14.85 -15.11 -22.30
CA TRP A 144 -15.83 -14.05 -22.17
C TRP A 144 -16.21 -13.53 -23.56
N ASP A 145 -17.49 -13.62 -23.90
CA ASP A 145 -18.04 -12.86 -25.03
C ASP A 145 -18.18 -11.39 -24.61
N VAL A 146 -17.50 -10.51 -25.33
CA VAL A 146 -17.49 -9.07 -25.03
C VAL A 146 -18.88 -8.47 -25.18
N ASN A 147 -19.68 -8.94 -26.14
CA ASN A 147 -21.02 -8.41 -26.35
C ASN A 147 -21.91 -8.69 -25.14
N THR A 148 -21.89 -9.92 -24.64
CA THR A 148 -22.55 -10.31 -23.39
C THR A 148 -22.08 -9.46 -22.21
N LEU A 149 -20.77 -9.24 -22.06
CA LEU A 149 -20.21 -8.41 -20.99
C LEU A 149 -20.69 -6.96 -21.05
N THR A 150 -20.78 -6.38 -22.26
CA THR A 150 -21.23 -4.99 -22.44
C THR A 150 -22.74 -4.81 -22.27
N ALA A 151 -23.52 -5.88 -22.32
CA ALA A 151 -24.96 -5.88 -22.14
C ALA A 151 -25.41 -6.04 -20.68
N LEU A 152 -24.49 -6.22 -19.73
CA LEU A 152 -24.81 -6.37 -18.31
C LEU A 152 -25.48 -5.12 -17.75
N THR A 153 -26.53 -5.32 -16.96
CA THR A 153 -27.27 -4.25 -16.27
C THR A 153 -27.44 -4.60 -14.79
N ALA A 154 -27.93 -3.66 -13.98
CA ALA A 154 -28.23 -3.93 -12.57
C ALA A 154 -29.28 -5.06 -12.37
N SER A 155 -30.19 -5.24 -13.34
CA SER A 155 -31.21 -6.30 -13.33
C SER A 155 -30.74 -7.62 -13.94
N ASN A 156 -29.65 -7.62 -14.72
CA ASN A 156 -29.05 -8.81 -15.32
C ASN A 156 -27.52 -8.79 -15.08
N ASN A 157 -27.12 -9.10 -13.84
CA ASN A 157 -25.75 -9.00 -13.34
C ASN A 157 -25.02 -10.34 -13.21
N THR A 158 -25.63 -11.44 -13.66
CA THR A 158 -25.04 -12.78 -13.61
C THR A 158 -24.42 -13.14 -14.95
N VAL A 159 -23.11 -13.31 -14.97
CA VAL A 159 -22.39 -13.94 -16.08
C VAL A 159 -22.10 -15.38 -15.68
N THR A 160 -22.86 -16.33 -16.19
CA THR A 160 -22.49 -17.73 -16.12
C THR A 160 -21.42 -17.98 -17.17
N SER A 161 -20.21 -18.37 -16.73
CA SER A 161 -19.16 -18.86 -17.62
C SER A 161 -19.55 -20.27 -18.10
N GLU A 162 -20.48 -20.36 -19.05
CA GLU A 162 -20.92 -21.63 -19.63
C GLU A 162 -20.26 -21.92 -20.98
N LEU A 163 -19.77 -23.16 -21.11
CA LEU A 163 -19.20 -23.76 -22.32
C LEU A 163 -20.32 -24.07 -23.33
N TRP A 164 -20.70 -23.11 -24.18
CA TRP A 164 -21.66 -23.39 -25.25
C TRP A 164 -20.98 -23.51 -26.63
N LEU A 165 -21.21 -24.67 -27.27
CA LEU A 165 -20.89 -24.97 -28.66
C LEU A 165 -21.97 -24.38 -29.58
N MET A 166 -21.57 -23.73 -30.69
CA MET A 166 -21.90 -24.09 -32.09
C MET A 166 -21.48 -23.00 -33.11
N GLU A 167 -21.07 -23.49 -34.28
CA GLU A 167 -20.80 -22.94 -35.63
C GLU A 167 -19.87 -21.72 -35.94
N MET A 168 -18.80 -22.07 -36.68
CA MET A 168 -17.98 -21.37 -37.69
C MET A 168 -16.89 -20.32 -37.32
N PHE A 169 -16.01 -20.11 -38.32
CA PHE A 169 -14.55 -20.02 -38.24
C PHE A 169 -13.97 -18.68 -37.74
N CYS A 170 -13.01 -18.78 -36.81
CA CYS A 170 -11.73 -18.05 -36.70
C CYS A 170 -11.20 -18.40 -35.31
N ILE A 171 -10.02 -19.03 -35.25
CA ILE A 171 -9.54 -19.71 -34.05
C ILE A 171 -8.40 -18.89 -33.45
N ILE A 172 -8.64 -18.29 -32.30
CA ILE A 172 -7.56 -17.84 -31.44
C ILE A 172 -7.25 -18.98 -30.49
N PHE A 173 -6.20 -19.71 -30.84
CA PHE A 173 -5.64 -20.78 -30.05
C PHE A 173 -4.93 -20.19 -28.82
N TYR A 174 -5.49 -20.37 -27.63
CA TYR A 174 -4.83 -19.91 -26.42
C TYR A 174 -3.55 -20.72 -26.18
N LEU A 175 -2.39 -20.09 -26.32
CA LEU A 175 -1.17 -20.54 -25.66
C LEU A 175 -1.13 -19.88 -24.29
N ILE A 176 -1.16 -20.66 -23.22
CA ILE A 176 -1.23 -20.10 -21.87
C ILE A 176 -0.03 -20.51 -21.02
N PHE A 177 0.56 -19.46 -20.45
CA PHE A 177 1.61 -19.43 -19.46
C PHE A 177 1.09 -19.96 -18.11
N TYR A 178 1.76 -20.96 -17.56
CA TYR A 178 1.75 -21.16 -16.11
C TYR A 178 3.09 -20.68 -15.57
N PHE A 179 3.09 -19.98 -14.44
CA PHE A 179 4.25 -19.35 -13.81
C PHE A 179 5.40 -20.30 -13.39
N PHE A 180 5.31 -21.60 -13.73
CA PHE A 180 6.40 -22.58 -13.66
C PHE A 180 6.35 -23.63 -14.80
N CYS A 181 5.45 -23.49 -15.78
CA CYS A 181 5.42 -24.41 -16.93
C CYS A 181 6.21 -23.83 -18.10
N GLN A 182 7.35 -24.45 -18.35
CA GLN A 182 8.17 -24.32 -19.56
C GLN A 182 7.47 -24.84 -20.85
N VAL A 183 6.23 -25.33 -20.72
CA VAL A 183 5.48 -26.01 -21.77
C VAL A 183 4.27 -25.16 -22.14
N LEU A 184 4.16 -24.82 -23.42
CA LEU A 184 2.99 -24.13 -23.93
C LEU A 184 1.90 -25.15 -24.20
N ARG A 185 0.66 -24.81 -23.84
CA ARG A 185 -0.49 -25.68 -24.02
C ARG A 185 -1.49 -24.97 -24.91
N VAL A 186 -2.14 -25.73 -25.79
CA VAL A 186 -3.03 -25.20 -26.82
C VAL A 186 -4.40 -25.87 -26.70
N TRP A 187 -5.45 -25.07 -26.79
CA TRP A 187 -6.85 -25.51 -26.71
C TRP A 187 -7.68 -24.89 -27.83
N ASP A 188 -8.67 -25.62 -28.33
CA ASP A 188 -9.73 -25.05 -29.16
C ASP A 188 -10.71 -24.26 -28.25
N PRO A 189 -10.85 -22.94 -28.40
CA PRO A 189 -11.69 -22.11 -27.53
C PRO A 189 -13.19 -22.42 -27.65
N ARG A 190 -13.64 -23.07 -28.73
CA ARG A 190 -15.06 -23.37 -28.95
C ARG A 190 -15.48 -24.65 -28.24
N THR A 191 -14.62 -25.68 -28.31
CA THR A 191 -14.90 -27.00 -27.71
C THR A 191 -14.24 -27.16 -26.34
N CYS A 192 -13.32 -26.25 -25.99
CA CYS A 192 -12.39 -26.34 -24.87
C CYS A 192 -11.59 -27.65 -24.84
N ALA A 193 -11.47 -28.30 -26.00
CA ALA A 193 -10.64 -29.48 -26.18
C ALA A 193 -9.16 -29.11 -26.13
N LYS A 194 -8.39 -29.92 -25.41
CA LYS A 194 -6.92 -29.85 -25.41
C LYS A 194 -6.41 -30.35 -26.76
N LEU A 195 -5.61 -29.56 -27.46
CA LEU A 195 -5.05 -29.94 -28.76
C LEU A 195 -3.63 -30.47 -28.67
N MET A 196 -2.72 -29.69 -28.09
CA MET A 196 -1.29 -30.05 -28.08
C MET A 196 -0.52 -29.42 -26.90
N LYS A 197 0.69 -29.94 -26.69
CA LYS A 197 1.68 -29.43 -25.73
C LYS A 197 3.00 -29.19 -26.45
N LEU A 198 3.43 -27.94 -26.51
CA LEU A 198 4.68 -27.54 -27.14
C LEU A 198 5.77 -27.45 -26.07
N LYS A 199 6.68 -28.42 -26.07
CA LYS A 199 7.83 -28.45 -25.15
C LYS A 199 9.06 -27.88 -25.85
N GLY A 200 9.83 -27.07 -25.14
CA GLY A 200 11.13 -26.63 -25.64
C GLY A 200 11.78 -25.52 -24.83
N HIS A 201 11.01 -24.56 -24.30
CA HIS A 201 11.57 -23.55 -23.40
C HIS A 201 12.14 -24.19 -22.13
N THR A 202 13.08 -23.49 -21.51
CA THR A 202 13.76 -23.94 -20.27
C THR A 202 13.44 -23.03 -19.08
N ASP A 203 12.66 -21.98 -19.31
CA ASP A 203 12.17 -21.08 -18.27
C ASP A 203 10.78 -20.53 -18.64
N ASN A 204 10.30 -19.57 -17.86
CA ASN A 204 9.00 -18.94 -17.94
C ASN A 204 8.78 -18.15 -19.23
N VAL A 205 7.72 -18.51 -19.96
CA VAL A 205 7.27 -17.84 -21.19
C VAL A 205 6.43 -16.61 -20.87
N LYS A 206 6.92 -15.40 -21.17
CA LYS A 206 6.26 -14.14 -20.77
C LYS A 206 5.42 -13.50 -21.86
N SER A 207 5.68 -13.84 -23.12
CA SER A 207 5.00 -13.25 -24.27
C SER A 207 4.71 -14.30 -25.33
N LEU A 208 3.54 -14.15 -25.97
CA LEU A 208 3.03 -15.08 -26.96
C LEU A 208 2.32 -14.29 -28.06
N LEU A 209 2.62 -14.63 -29.31
CA LEU A 209 1.95 -14.10 -30.48
C LEU A 209 1.54 -15.25 -31.41
N LEU A 210 0.41 -15.06 -32.09
CA LEU A 210 -0.06 -15.93 -33.13
C LEU A 210 -0.14 -15.17 -34.45
N ASN A 211 0.05 -15.88 -35.54
CA ASN A 211 -0.29 -15.37 -36.85
C ASN A 211 -1.82 -15.44 -37.07
N ARG A 212 -2.30 -14.73 -38.09
CA ARG A 212 -3.75 -14.53 -38.34
C ARG A 212 -4.52 -15.83 -38.57
N ASP A 213 -3.92 -16.83 -39.21
CA ASP A 213 -4.54 -18.13 -39.49
C ASP A 213 -4.40 -19.11 -38.31
N GLY A 214 -3.66 -18.75 -37.26
CA GLY A 214 -3.41 -19.60 -36.10
C GLY A 214 -2.61 -20.87 -36.44
N THR A 215 -1.78 -20.85 -37.49
CA THR A 215 -0.92 -21.99 -37.87
C THR A 215 0.48 -21.92 -37.27
N GLN A 216 0.93 -20.72 -36.88
CA GLN A 216 2.24 -20.48 -36.28
C GLN A 216 2.15 -19.65 -35.00
N CYS A 217 3.07 -19.90 -34.08
CA CYS A 217 3.20 -19.16 -32.82
C CYS A 217 4.63 -18.66 -32.63
N LEU A 218 4.77 -17.43 -32.12
CA LEU A 218 6.00 -16.91 -31.55
C LEU A 218 5.89 -16.88 -30.02
N SER A 219 6.95 -17.27 -29.33
CA SER A 219 7.01 -17.20 -27.86
C SER A 219 8.34 -16.62 -27.38
N GLY A 220 8.27 -15.74 -26.38
CA GLY A 220 9.41 -15.10 -25.73
C GLY A 220 9.51 -15.57 -24.28
N SER A 221 10.70 -16.01 -23.88
CA SER A 221 10.92 -16.68 -22.59
C SER A 221 12.04 -16.04 -21.78
N SER A 222 11.94 -16.23 -20.47
CA SER A 222 12.94 -15.84 -19.48
C SER A 222 14.27 -16.57 -19.66
N ASP A 223 14.30 -17.64 -20.46
CA ASP A 223 15.52 -18.35 -20.89
C ASP A 223 16.35 -17.61 -21.95
N GLY A 224 15.93 -16.38 -22.32
CA GLY A 224 16.60 -15.54 -23.32
C GLY A 224 16.33 -15.96 -24.77
N THR A 225 15.51 -16.99 -25.00
CA THR A 225 15.19 -17.47 -26.33
C THR A 225 13.82 -17.00 -26.82
N ILE A 226 13.75 -16.78 -28.11
CA ILE A 226 12.51 -16.61 -28.86
C ILE A 226 12.31 -17.86 -29.70
N ARG A 227 11.10 -18.43 -29.71
CA ARG A 227 10.81 -19.63 -30.48
C ARG A 227 9.67 -19.41 -31.45
N LEU A 228 9.85 -19.91 -32.68
CA LEU A 228 8.81 -20.05 -33.67
C LEU A 228 8.33 -21.50 -33.68
N TRP A 229 7.02 -21.69 -33.62
CA TRP A 229 6.35 -22.99 -33.56
C TRP A 229 5.44 -23.15 -34.77
N SER A 230 5.43 -24.34 -35.35
CA SER A 230 4.38 -24.76 -36.27
C SER A 230 3.35 -25.57 -35.49
N LEU A 231 2.11 -25.09 -35.46
CA LEU A 231 1.01 -25.76 -34.76
C LEU A 231 0.54 -27.00 -35.53
N GLY A 232 0.57 -26.97 -36.86
CA GLY A 232 0.30 -28.15 -37.69
C GLY A 232 1.32 -29.28 -37.48
N GLN A 233 2.60 -28.94 -37.34
CA GLN A 233 3.67 -29.92 -37.06
C GLN A 233 3.87 -30.20 -35.55
N GLN A 234 3.17 -29.47 -34.68
CA GLN A 234 3.26 -29.54 -33.22
C GLN A 234 4.69 -29.47 -32.66
N ARG A 235 5.56 -28.67 -33.28
CA ARG A 235 6.98 -28.57 -32.88
C ARG A 235 7.55 -27.17 -33.07
N CYS A 236 8.66 -26.92 -32.39
CA CYS A 236 9.50 -25.75 -32.63
C CYS A 236 10.17 -25.90 -33.99
N ILE A 237 10.07 -24.87 -34.83
CA ILE A 237 10.69 -24.83 -36.15
C ILE A 237 11.91 -23.90 -36.22
N ALA A 238 12.00 -22.90 -35.32
CA ALA A 238 13.19 -22.07 -35.19
C ALA A 238 13.36 -21.54 -33.75
N THR A 239 14.60 -21.30 -33.33
CA THR A 239 14.96 -20.70 -32.04
C THR A 239 15.96 -19.57 -32.27
N TYR A 240 15.61 -18.36 -31.85
CA TYR A 240 16.44 -17.16 -32.00
C TYR A 240 17.00 -16.75 -30.64
N ARG A 241 18.31 -16.44 -30.60
CA ARG A 241 19.04 -16.01 -29.40
C ARG A 241 19.62 -14.62 -29.64
N VAL A 242 18.77 -13.63 -29.45
CA VAL A 242 19.10 -12.23 -29.73
C VAL A 242 19.40 -11.45 -28.44
N HIS A 243 18.86 -11.91 -27.31
CA HIS A 243 18.96 -11.26 -26.01
C HIS A 243 19.95 -11.99 -25.09
N ASP A 244 20.60 -11.21 -24.22
CA ASP A 244 21.54 -11.71 -23.20
C ASP A 244 20.80 -12.20 -21.94
N GLU A 245 19.58 -11.69 -21.73
CA GLU A 245 18.70 -12.03 -20.60
C GLU A 245 17.28 -12.37 -21.09
N GLY A 246 16.34 -12.60 -20.15
CA GLY A 246 14.98 -13.02 -20.45
C GLY A 246 14.19 -12.05 -21.35
N VAL A 247 13.48 -12.61 -22.34
CA VAL A 247 12.62 -11.89 -23.30
C VAL A 247 11.20 -11.82 -22.75
N TRP A 248 10.67 -10.61 -22.58
CA TRP A 248 9.40 -10.39 -21.89
C TRP A 248 8.30 -9.86 -22.82
N ALA A 249 8.66 -9.10 -23.85
CA ALA A 249 7.74 -8.45 -24.76
C ALA A 249 8.04 -8.85 -26.20
N LEU A 250 6.99 -9.12 -26.97
CA LEU A 250 7.04 -9.42 -28.39
C LEU A 250 6.00 -8.60 -29.14
N GLN A 251 6.36 -8.12 -30.32
CA GLN A 251 5.44 -7.62 -31.34
C GLN A 251 5.86 -8.16 -32.71
N VAL A 252 4.94 -8.18 -33.68
CA VAL A 252 5.19 -8.68 -35.03
C VAL A 252 4.48 -7.80 -36.05
N ASN A 253 5.06 -7.65 -37.25
CA ASN A 253 4.40 -6.96 -38.36
C ASN A 253 3.23 -7.79 -38.94
N GLU A 254 2.37 -7.17 -39.74
CA GLU A 254 1.18 -7.83 -40.30
C GLU A 254 1.53 -9.05 -41.16
N ALA A 255 2.65 -9.00 -41.89
CA ALA A 255 3.12 -10.10 -42.72
C ALA A 255 3.69 -11.30 -41.91
N PHE A 256 3.82 -11.20 -40.59
CA PHE A 256 4.42 -12.23 -39.72
C PHE A 256 5.83 -12.65 -40.17
N THR A 257 6.64 -11.66 -40.57
CA THR A 257 8.02 -11.86 -41.07
C THR A 257 9.07 -11.18 -40.22
N HIS A 258 8.70 -10.10 -39.53
CA HIS A 258 9.61 -9.30 -38.71
C HIS A 258 9.08 -9.25 -37.29
N ILE A 259 9.94 -9.65 -36.36
CA ILE A 259 9.65 -9.74 -34.94
C ILE A 259 10.41 -8.65 -34.20
N TYR A 260 9.71 -7.95 -33.32
CA TYR A 260 10.24 -6.93 -32.42
C TYR A 260 10.28 -7.51 -31.01
N THR A 261 11.45 -7.51 -30.39
CA THR A 261 11.69 -8.18 -29.10
C THR A 261 12.32 -7.25 -28.09
N GLY A 262 11.91 -7.40 -26.83
CA GLY A 262 12.42 -6.62 -25.71
C GLY A 262 12.30 -7.40 -24.40
N GLY A 263 13.17 -7.12 -23.44
CA GLY A 263 13.13 -7.82 -22.16
C GLY A 263 14.02 -7.21 -21.08
N ARG A 264 14.58 -8.10 -20.26
CA ARG A 264 15.31 -7.75 -19.05
C ARG A 264 16.62 -7.01 -19.33
N ASP A 265 17.27 -7.34 -20.44
CA ASP A 265 18.51 -6.71 -20.93
C ASP A 265 18.32 -5.30 -21.51
N ARG A 266 17.07 -4.80 -21.55
CA ARG A 266 16.69 -3.42 -21.95
C ARG A 266 16.92 -3.10 -23.43
N LYS A 267 17.48 -4.01 -24.21
CA LYS A 267 17.69 -3.83 -25.64
C LYS A 267 16.41 -4.15 -26.39
N ILE A 268 16.17 -3.43 -27.49
CA ILE A 268 15.06 -3.70 -28.40
C ILE A 268 15.63 -4.09 -29.75
N TYR A 269 15.24 -5.25 -30.26
CA TYR A 269 15.68 -5.71 -31.57
C TYR A 269 14.51 -5.89 -32.53
N CYS A 270 14.76 -5.65 -33.81
CA CYS A 270 13.94 -6.19 -34.89
C CYS A 270 14.72 -7.28 -35.63
N THR A 271 14.16 -8.47 -35.74
CA THR A 271 14.80 -9.64 -36.38
C THR A 271 13.92 -10.15 -37.52
N ASP A 272 14.52 -10.47 -38.67
CA ASP A 272 13.83 -11.17 -39.77
C ASP A 272 13.70 -12.66 -39.43
N LEU A 273 12.48 -13.18 -39.40
CA LEU A 273 12.23 -14.59 -39.08
C LEU A 273 12.78 -15.56 -40.14
N ARG A 274 13.03 -15.08 -41.37
CA ARG A 274 13.56 -15.89 -42.48
C ARG A 274 15.07 -15.93 -42.47
N ASN A 275 15.72 -14.89 -41.94
CA ASN A 275 17.17 -14.79 -41.80
C ASN A 275 17.54 -14.12 -40.46
N PRO A 276 17.81 -14.90 -39.41
CA PRO A 276 18.09 -14.39 -38.06
C PRO A 276 19.33 -13.51 -37.94
N ASP A 277 20.27 -13.65 -38.87
CA ASP A 277 21.48 -12.84 -38.91
C ASP A 277 21.14 -11.38 -39.27
N LEU A 278 20.00 -11.15 -39.93
CA LEU A 278 19.45 -9.83 -40.19
C LEU A 278 18.66 -9.33 -38.97
N ARG A 279 19.41 -8.85 -37.98
CA ARG A 279 18.88 -8.17 -36.80
C ARG A 279 19.33 -6.72 -36.73
N VAL A 280 18.43 -5.84 -36.29
CA VAL A 280 18.70 -4.42 -36.06
C VAL A 280 18.46 -4.12 -34.59
N LEU A 281 19.46 -3.54 -33.92
CA LEU A 281 19.27 -2.96 -32.59
C LEU A 281 18.53 -1.63 -32.76
N ILE A 282 17.29 -1.55 -32.27
CA ILE A 282 16.48 -0.32 -32.35
C ILE A 282 16.99 0.70 -31.33
N CYS A 283 17.07 0.31 -30.06
CA CYS A 283 17.56 1.14 -28.98
C CYS A 283 17.89 0.30 -27.74
N GLU A 284 18.50 0.94 -26.75
CA GLU A 284 18.63 0.44 -25.38
C GLU A 284 17.85 1.35 -24.44
N GLU A 285 16.87 0.78 -23.74
CA GLU A 285 16.02 1.49 -22.78
C GLU A 285 16.73 1.71 -21.43
N LYS A 286 16.23 2.68 -20.67
CA LYS A 286 16.81 3.01 -19.34
C LYS A 286 16.40 2.02 -18.24
N ALA A 287 15.57 1.03 -18.54
CA ALA A 287 15.03 0.05 -17.61
C ALA A 287 14.51 -1.19 -18.35
N PRO A 288 14.36 -2.34 -17.66
CA PRO A 288 13.79 -3.56 -18.25
C PRO A 288 12.44 -3.33 -18.93
N ILE A 289 12.30 -3.85 -20.14
CA ILE A 289 11.11 -3.67 -20.99
C ILE A 289 10.04 -4.65 -20.54
N LEU A 290 8.84 -4.14 -20.26
CA LEU A 290 7.70 -4.95 -19.81
C LEU A 290 6.76 -5.30 -20.96
N THR A 291 6.43 -4.31 -21.81
CA THR A 291 5.62 -4.53 -23.00
C THR A 291 6.00 -3.55 -24.11
N MET A 292 5.51 -3.82 -25.31
CA MET A 292 5.65 -2.98 -26.49
C MET A 292 4.34 -3.00 -27.28
N GLU A 293 4.01 -1.91 -27.97
CA GLU A 293 2.88 -1.82 -28.89
C GLU A 293 3.30 -1.10 -30.17
N LEU A 294 3.13 -1.74 -31.33
CA LEU A 294 3.50 -1.17 -32.63
C LEU A 294 2.49 -0.12 -33.09
N ASP A 295 2.99 0.94 -33.71
CA ASP A 295 2.18 1.87 -34.49
C ASP A 295 1.86 1.23 -35.85
N LYS A 296 0.68 0.63 -35.95
CA LYS A 296 0.19 -0.12 -37.13
C LYS A 296 -0.51 0.77 -38.16
N SER A 297 -0.27 2.08 -38.13
CA SER A 297 -0.86 3.03 -39.10
C SER A 297 -0.32 2.89 -40.52
N ALA A 298 0.84 2.24 -40.70
CA ALA A 298 1.44 1.91 -41.99
C ALA A 298 2.22 0.59 -41.93
N ASP A 299 2.48 -0.01 -43.09
CA ASP A 299 3.38 -1.17 -43.26
C ASP A 299 4.54 -0.78 -44.19
N PRO A 300 5.81 -0.83 -43.73
CA PRO A 300 6.27 -1.25 -42.41
C PRO A 300 5.82 -0.31 -41.27
N PRO A 301 5.73 -0.82 -40.02
CA PRO A 301 5.37 -0.01 -38.86
C PRO A 301 6.38 1.13 -38.67
N GLN A 302 5.86 2.33 -38.41
CA GLN A 302 6.69 3.55 -38.37
C GLN A 302 7.30 3.83 -37.01
N ALA A 303 6.75 3.24 -35.95
CA ALA A 303 7.19 3.43 -34.58
C ALA A 303 6.75 2.30 -33.66
N VAL A 304 7.38 2.22 -32.49
CA VAL A 304 7.01 1.32 -31.40
C VAL A 304 6.89 2.08 -30.09
N TRP A 305 5.77 1.90 -29.39
CA TRP A 305 5.61 2.34 -28.00
C TRP A 305 6.16 1.30 -27.06
N VAL A 306 6.88 1.74 -26.04
CA VAL A 306 7.61 0.86 -25.12
C VAL A 306 7.31 1.26 -23.69
N SER A 307 6.92 0.28 -22.88
CA SER A 307 6.82 0.44 -21.43
C SER A 307 7.91 -0.34 -20.71
N THR A 308 8.33 0.18 -19.56
CA THR A 308 9.39 -0.41 -18.76
C THR A 308 8.98 -0.47 -17.28
N THR A 309 9.89 -0.92 -16.42
CA THR A 309 9.70 -0.80 -14.97
C THR A 309 9.69 0.64 -14.47
N LYS A 310 10.06 1.63 -15.30
CA LYS A 310 9.89 3.07 -15.00
C LYS A 310 8.49 3.54 -15.40
N SER A 311 8.04 4.61 -14.76
CA SER A 311 6.73 5.23 -15.01
C SER A 311 6.62 5.97 -16.35
N VAL A 312 7.76 6.30 -16.97
CA VAL A 312 7.85 6.95 -18.28
C VAL A 312 7.55 5.93 -19.39
N VAL A 313 6.81 6.35 -20.41
CA VAL A 313 6.51 5.54 -21.61
C VAL A 313 7.06 6.26 -22.83
N ASN A 314 7.84 5.56 -23.66
CA ASN A 314 8.56 6.13 -24.79
C ASN A 314 8.01 5.61 -26.12
N LYS A 315 7.99 6.46 -27.14
CA LYS A 315 7.79 6.09 -28.55
C LYS A 315 9.13 6.16 -29.28
N TRP A 316 9.52 5.07 -29.92
CA TRP A 316 10.76 4.98 -30.70
C TRP A 316 10.43 4.91 -32.19
N SER A 317 11.14 5.70 -32.99
CA SER A 317 10.94 5.71 -34.44
C SER A 317 11.56 4.47 -35.08
N LEU A 318 10.88 3.88 -36.05
CA LEU A 318 11.37 2.77 -36.87
C LEU A 318 11.71 3.23 -38.30
N LYS A 319 11.62 4.54 -38.55
CA LYS A 319 12.00 5.15 -39.82
C LYS A 319 13.48 4.90 -40.10
N GLY A 320 13.81 4.52 -41.33
CA GLY A 320 15.20 4.27 -41.76
C GLY A 320 15.70 2.84 -41.60
N MET A 321 14.89 1.90 -41.07
CA MET A 321 15.27 0.48 -40.98
C MET A 321 15.67 -0.15 -42.33
N HIS A 322 15.07 0.30 -43.45
CA HIS A 322 15.42 -0.17 -44.79
C HIS A 322 16.80 0.29 -45.26
N ASN A 323 17.28 1.45 -44.79
CA ASN A 323 18.58 1.98 -45.20
C ASN A 323 19.73 1.21 -44.52
N PHE A 324 19.52 0.77 -43.28
CA PHE A 324 20.48 -0.04 -42.54
C PHE A 324 20.69 -1.43 -43.14
N ARG A 325 19.69 -1.94 -43.88
CA ARG A 325 19.80 -3.21 -44.63
C ARG A 325 20.64 -3.10 -45.91
N ALA A 326 20.86 -1.88 -46.41
CA ALA A 326 21.56 -1.64 -47.67
C ALA A 326 23.05 -1.26 -47.47
N SER A 327 23.42 -0.70 -46.31
CA SER A 327 24.83 -0.50 -45.96
C SER A 327 25.42 -1.83 -45.49
N GLY A 328 25.94 -2.60 -46.43
CA GLY A 328 26.46 -3.95 -46.22
C GLY A 328 27.73 -4.03 -45.36
N ASP A 329 27.61 -3.74 -44.07
CA ASP A 329 28.53 -4.27 -43.06
C ASP A 329 28.11 -5.71 -42.78
N TYR A 330 28.40 -6.61 -43.73
CA TYR A 330 28.45 -8.04 -43.46
C TYR A 330 29.73 -8.34 -42.65
N ASP A 331 29.81 -7.77 -41.45
CA ASP A 331 30.83 -8.17 -40.50
C ASP A 331 30.49 -9.59 -40.05
N ASN A 332 31.25 -10.55 -40.60
CA ASN A 332 31.30 -11.94 -40.15
C ASN A 332 31.78 -12.08 -38.69
N ASP A 333 32.09 -10.97 -38.02
CA ASP A 333 32.41 -10.92 -36.60
C ASP A 333 31.15 -10.58 -35.79
N CYS A 334 30.48 -11.61 -35.29
CA CYS A 334 29.45 -11.54 -34.23
C CYS A 334 29.94 -10.90 -32.91
N SER A 335 31.12 -10.26 -32.89
CA SER A 335 31.78 -9.66 -31.73
C SER A 335 31.73 -8.12 -31.71
N ALA A 336 31.40 -7.46 -32.82
CA ALA A 336 31.25 -6.01 -32.86
C ALA A 336 29.88 -5.57 -32.27
N PRO A 337 29.85 -4.61 -31.33
CA PRO A 337 28.59 -4.13 -30.76
C PRO A 337 27.74 -3.41 -31.82
N LEU A 338 26.51 -3.88 -32.03
CA LEU A 338 25.55 -3.25 -32.95
C LEU A 338 25.28 -1.81 -32.52
N THR A 339 25.39 -0.86 -33.45
CA THR A 339 24.99 0.53 -33.21
C THR A 339 23.46 0.65 -33.21
N PRO A 340 22.85 1.32 -32.22
CA PRO A 340 21.40 1.45 -32.15
C PRO A 340 20.86 2.40 -33.24
N LEU A 341 19.70 2.06 -33.82
CA LEU A 341 18.97 2.91 -34.77
C LEU A 341 18.58 4.26 -34.15
N CYS A 342 18.18 4.26 -32.88
CA CYS A 342 17.73 5.44 -32.15
C CYS A 342 18.50 5.59 -30.85
N THR A 343 18.97 6.81 -30.57
CA THR A 343 19.60 7.18 -29.29
C THR A 343 18.66 7.99 -28.39
N GLN A 344 17.59 8.56 -28.94
CA GLN A 344 16.56 9.29 -28.21
C GLN A 344 15.16 8.93 -28.72
N PRO A 345 14.14 8.91 -27.84
CA PRO A 345 12.77 8.63 -28.24
C PRO A 345 12.15 9.79 -29.06
N GLU A 346 11.28 9.44 -30.00
CA GLU A 346 10.52 10.38 -30.84
C GLU A 346 9.46 11.13 -30.01
N GLN A 347 8.84 10.45 -29.04
CA GLN A 347 7.86 11.04 -28.12
C GLN A 347 8.00 10.41 -26.73
N VAL A 348 7.76 11.21 -25.69
CA VAL A 348 7.86 10.79 -24.29
C VAL A 348 6.59 11.15 -23.53
N ILE A 349 5.94 10.16 -22.94
CA ILE A 349 4.89 10.37 -21.93
C ILE A 349 5.59 10.41 -20.57
N LYS A 350 5.49 11.55 -19.88
CA LYS A 350 6.12 11.77 -18.58
C LYS A 350 5.58 10.81 -17.52
N GLY A 351 6.46 10.37 -16.62
CA GLY A 351 6.14 9.56 -15.46
C GLY A 351 6.33 10.36 -14.17
N GLY A 352 5.54 10.05 -13.15
CA GLY A 352 5.73 10.53 -11.78
C GLY A 352 6.73 9.68 -11.00
N ALA A 353 7.19 10.18 -9.86
CA ALA A 353 8.09 9.46 -8.98
C ALA A 353 7.36 8.36 -8.19
N SER A 354 8.01 7.21 -8.02
CA SER A 354 7.49 6.12 -7.19
C SER A 354 8.09 6.20 -5.80
N ILE A 355 7.30 6.01 -4.74
CA ILE A 355 7.87 5.78 -3.41
C ILE A 355 8.53 4.41 -3.41
N VAL A 356 9.82 4.34 -3.08
CA VAL A 356 10.63 3.11 -3.11
C VAL A 356 11.06 2.65 -1.72
N GLN A 357 11.06 3.55 -0.74
CA GLN A 357 11.35 3.24 0.67
C GLN A 357 10.40 4.03 1.58
N SER A 358 10.02 3.42 2.70
CA SER A 358 9.26 4.06 3.76
C SER A 358 9.78 3.62 5.14
N HIS A 359 9.68 4.51 6.12
CA HIS A 359 10.04 4.24 7.51
C HIS A 359 9.00 4.90 8.44
N ILE A 360 8.35 4.10 9.26
CA ILE A 360 7.37 4.56 10.25
C ILE A 360 8.12 4.98 11.52
N LEU A 361 7.93 6.22 11.96
CA LEU A 361 8.58 6.76 13.16
C LEU A 361 8.01 6.16 14.46
N ASN A 362 8.71 6.40 15.57
CA ASN A 362 8.37 5.81 16.88
C ASN A 362 6.99 6.26 17.40
N ASP A 363 6.54 7.45 17.03
CA ASP A 363 5.22 7.97 17.39
C ASP A 363 4.06 7.26 16.68
N LYS A 364 4.35 6.36 15.72
CA LYS A 364 3.38 5.64 14.88
C LYS A 364 2.40 6.56 14.14
N ARG A 365 2.75 7.85 14.04
CA ARG A 365 1.97 8.87 13.37
C ARG A 365 2.71 9.44 12.18
N HIS A 366 4.03 9.53 12.20
CA HIS A 366 4.75 10.10 11.08
C HIS A 366 5.50 9.05 10.28
N ILE A 367 5.56 9.23 8.95
CA ILE A 367 6.31 8.37 8.03
C ILE A 367 7.32 9.22 7.27
N LEU A 368 8.54 8.71 7.15
CA LEU A 368 9.54 9.20 6.21
C LEU A 368 9.50 8.34 4.95
N THR A 369 9.46 8.94 3.76
CA THR A 369 9.59 8.20 2.50
C THR A 369 10.72 8.73 1.65
N LYS A 370 11.24 7.84 0.79
CA LYS A 370 12.18 8.18 -0.27
C LYS A 370 11.62 7.71 -1.61
N ASP A 371 11.61 8.60 -2.60
CA ASP A 371 11.10 8.30 -3.93
C ASP A 371 12.19 7.85 -4.92
N SER A 372 11.78 7.47 -6.13
CA SER A 372 12.66 7.05 -7.23
C SER A 372 13.59 8.15 -7.75
N ASN A 373 13.32 9.41 -7.41
CA ASN A 373 14.18 10.56 -7.70
C ASN A 373 15.15 10.86 -6.55
N ASN A 374 15.15 10.04 -5.49
CA ASN A 374 15.86 10.24 -4.23
C ASN A 374 15.36 11.42 -3.38
N SER A 375 14.18 11.96 -3.67
CA SER A 375 13.55 12.98 -2.83
C SER A 375 13.05 12.33 -1.54
N VAL A 376 13.30 12.97 -0.41
CA VAL A 376 12.80 12.54 0.90
C VAL A 376 11.62 13.41 1.30
N ALA A 377 10.55 12.78 1.78
CA ALA A 377 9.35 13.47 2.25
C ALA A 377 8.92 12.95 3.63
N PHE A 378 8.37 13.85 4.44
CA PHE A 378 7.82 13.59 5.76
C PHE A 378 6.30 13.69 5.71
N TRP A 379 5.62 12.67 6.22
CA TRP A 379 4.17 12.50 6.10
C TRP A 379 3.54 12.28 7.47
N ASP A 380 2.34 12.80 7.67
CA ASP A 380 1.49 12.48 8.82
C ASP A 380 0.52 11.37 8.40
N VAL A 381 0.58 10.18 9.01
CA VAL A 381 -0.26 8.99 8.76
C VAL A 381 -1.74 9.30 8.91
N LEU A 382 -2.10 10.15 9.88
CA LEU A 382 -3.48 10.62 10.06
C LEU A 382 -3.94 11.49 8.88
N LYS A 383 -3.00 11.92 8.04
CA LYS A 383 -3.21 12.85 6.94
C LYS A 383 -2.31 12.61 5.72
N MET A 384 -1.90 11.37 5.35
CA MET A 384 -1.20 10.99 4.09
C MET A 384 -0.22 9.76 4.08
N LEU A 385 -0.63 8.51 3.66
CA LEU A 385 0.03 7.44 2.84
C LEU A 385 -0.93 6.23 2.58
N THR A 386 -0.68 5.32 1.61
CA THR A 386 -1.55 4.12 1.51
C THR A 386 -1.35 3.23 2.73
N ILE A 387 -2.40 3.09 3.54
CA ILE A 387 -2.32 2.45 4.85
C ILE A 387 -3.48 1.48 4.99
N THR A 388 -3.18 0.31 5.54
CA THR A 388 -4.14 -0.76 5.80
C THR A 388 -4.34 -0.87 7.31
N LEU A 389 -5.60 -0.82 7.72
CA LEU A 389 -6.06 -1.00 9.09
C LEU A 389 -6.65 -2.40 9.22
N ASP A 390 -6.11 -3.18 10.16
CA ASP A 390 -6.58 -4.51 10.52
C ASP A 390 -7.18 -4.53 11.93
N GLU A 391 -8.18 -5.37 12.15
CA GLU A 391 -8.85 -5.52 13.45
C GLU A 391 -7.86 -5.81 14.60
N SER A 392 -6.76 -6.53 14.31
CA SER A 392 -5.83 -6.99 15.33
C SER A 392 -5.01 -5.88 16.02
N ASP A 393 -4.72 -4.78 15.32
CA ASP A 393 -3.81 -3.73 15.80
C ASP A 393 -4.32 -2.30 15.57
N CYS A 394 -5.40 -2.09 14.81
CA CYS A 394 -5.95 -0.75 14.53
C CYS A 394 -6.18 0.07 15.80
N PHE A 395 -6.61 -0.57 16.89
CA PHE A 395 -6.94 0.11 18.15
C PHE A 395 -5.85 0.06 19.21
N ALA A 396 -4.64 -0.40 18.88
CA ALA A 396 -3.57 -0.55 19.85
C ALA A 396 -2.97 0.80 20.32
N ALA A 397 -3.07 1.85 19.49
CA ALA A 397 -2.42 3.14 19.72
C ALA A 397 -3.33 4.14 20.44
N TRP A 398 -3.18 4.21 21.76
CA TRP A 398 -3.71 5.30 22.58
C TRP A 398 -2.65 6.36 22.86
N VAL A 399 -3.01 7.63 22.77
CA VAL A 399 -2.12 8.77 23.03
C VAL A 399 -2.87 9.89 23.73
N ALA A 400 -2.18 10.73 24.51
CA ALA A 400 -2.75 11.96 25.01
C ALA A 400 -3.01 12.94 23.86
N ALA A 401 -4.05 13.77 23.97
CA ALA A 401 -4.38 14.76 22.94
C ALA A 401 -3.22 15.76 22.74
N LYS A 402 -2.59 16.21 23.83
CA LYS A 402 -1.44 17.12 23.78
C LYS A 402 -0.23 16.50 23.09
N ASP A 403 0.10 15.24 23.36
CA ASP A 403 1.19 14.52 22.70
C ASP A 403 0.91 14.30 21.21
N ALA A 404 -0.37 14.14 20.85
CA ALA A 404 -0.82 14.14 19.48
C ALA A 404 -0.96 15.56 18.88
N GLY A 405 -0.49 16.62 19.55
CA GLY A 405 -0.53 17.99 19.02
C GLY A 405 -1.95 18.54 18.81
N PHE A 406 -2.95 17.98 19.50
CA PHE A 406 -4.31 18.51 19.54
C PHE A 406 -4.53 19.32 20.83
N THR A 407 -5.19 20.46 20.71
CA THR A 407 -5.53 21.34 21.84
C THR A 407 -7.00 21.22 22.18
N SER A 408 -7.34 20.93 23.43
CA SER A 408 -8.72 21.03 23.91
C SER A 408 -9.03 22.47 24.36
N PRO A 409 -10.24 22.98 24.12
CA PRO A 409 -10.66 24.30 24.62
C PRO A 409 -10.69 24.38 26.16
N ASP A 410 -10.98 23.25 26.81
CA ASP A 410 -11.23 23.17 28.26
C ASP A 410 -9.97 22.88 29.08
N GLY A 411 -8.79 22.82 28.44
CA GLY A 411 -7.51 22.49 29.09
C GLY A 411 -7.36 21.01 29.51
N SER A 412 -8.40 20.20 29.33
CA SER A 412 -8.41 18.75 29.57
C SER A 412 -7.52 18.01 28.57
N ASP A 413 -6.88 16.92 28.97
CA ASP A 413 -6.02 16.13 28.06
C ASP A 413 -6.62 14.73 27.86
N PRO A 414 -7.66 14.60 27.01
CA PRO A 414 -8.32 13.32 26.80
C PRO A 414 -7.38 12.34 26.11
N LYS A 415 -7.54 11.06 26.47
CA LYS A 415 -6.85 9.96 25.80
C LYS A 415 -7.57 9.65 24.50
N LEU A 416 -6.84 9.68 23.39
CA LEU A 416 -7.34 9.48 22.04
C LEU A 416 -6.87 8.14 21.49
N ASN A 417 -7.74 7.43 20.77
CA ASN A 417 -7.37 6.25 20.01
C ASN A 417 -7.15 6.63 18.54
N LEU A 418 -5.90 6.56 18.06
CA LEU A 418 -5.56 7.05 16.71
C LEU A 418 -6.31 6.32 15.59
N GLY A 419 -6.41 4.99 15.67
CA GLY A 419 -7.15 4.19 14.68
C GLY A 419 -8.64 4.47 14.69
N GLY A 420 -9.23 4.63 15.88
CA GLY A 420 -10.65 5.01 16.00
C GLY A 420 -10.95 6.38 15.40
N LEU A 421 -10.13 7.39 15.70
CA LEU A 421 -10.29 8.73 15.11
C LEU A 421 -10.13 8.71 13.58
N LEU A 422 -9.18 7.92 13.07
CA LEU A 422 -8.95 7.78 11.64
C LEU A 422 -10.14 7.14 10.93
N LEU A 423 -10.72 6.06 11.46
CA LEU A 423 -11.92 5.42 10.88
C LEU A 423 -13.10 6.39 10.83
N GLN A 424 -13.29 7.19 11.89
CA GLN A 424 -14.33 8.22 11.93
C GLN A 424 -14.09 9.32 10.88
N ALA A 425 -12.85 9.70 10.60
CA ALA A 425 -12.54 10.66 9.53
C ALA A 425 -12.71 10.06 8.12
N LEU A 426 -12.38 8.78 7.93
CA LEU A 426 -12.55 8.10 6.64
C LEU A 426 -14.03 7.89 6.27
N LEU A 427 -14.89 7.72 7.27
CA LEU A 427 -16.34 7.53 7.10
C LEU A 427 -17.15 8.77 7.52
N GLU A 428 -16.51 9.95 7.54
CA GLU A 428 -17.14 11.21 8.00
C GLU A 428 -18.40 11.57 7.22
N PHE A 429 -18.47 11.22 5.93
CA PHE A 429 -19.61 11.54 5.07
C PHE A 429 -20.68 10.43 5.05
N TRP A 430 -20.47 9.32 5.76
CA TRP A 430 -21.45 8.23 5.82
C TRP A 430 -22.57 8.58 6.82
N PRO A 431 -23.84 8.76 6.38
CA PRO A 431 -24.91 9.29 7.23
C PRO A 431 -25.19 8.44 8.48
N ARG A 432 -24.94 7.13 8.40
CA ARG A 432 -25.12 6.22 9.55
C ARG A 432 -24.20 6.54 10.73
N THR A 433 -23.10 7.27 10.51
CA THR A 433 -22.15 7.66 11.57
C THR A 433 -22.55 8.93 12.33
N HIS A 434 -23.61 9.61 11.86
CA HIS A 434 -24.09 10.89 12.37
C HIS A 434 -25.17 10.73 13.45
N ILE A 435 -25.70 9.52 13.62
CA ILE A 435 -26.75 9.22 14.58
C ILE A 435 -26.13 9.11 15.98
N ASN A 436 -26.69 9.85 16.94
CA ASN A 436 -26.28 9.78 18.34
C ASN A 436 -27.12 8.69 19.04
N PRO A 437 -26.53 7.58 19.55
CA PRO A 437 -27.28 6.49 20.17
C PRO A 437 -28.12 6.93 21.38
N MET A 438 -27.74 8.03 22.04
CA MET A 438 -28.48 8.57 23.20
C MET A 438 -29.73 9.38 22.82
N GLU A 439 -29.87 9.82 21.57
CA GLU A 439 -31.05 10.60 21.12
C GLU A 439 -32.22 9.72 20.68
N GLU A 440 -31.99 8.45 20.31
CA GLU A 440 -33.08 7.53 19.93
C GLU A 440 -33.99 7.18 21.13
N GLU A 441 -33.42 6.97 22.33
CA GLU A 441 -34.22 6.67 23.54
C GLU A 441 -35.04 7.89 24.04
N GLU A 442 -34.58 9.12 23.80
CA GLU A 442 -35.34 10.34 24.15
C GLU A 442 -36.39 10.72 23.09
N SER A 443 -36.18 10.33 21.83
CA SER A 443 -37.07 10.68 20.72
C SER A 443 -38.41 9.94 20.71
N GLU A 444 -38.53 8.77 21.36
CA GLU A 444 -39.82 8.08 21.52
C GLU A 444 -40.72 8.70 22.61
N LEU A 445 -40.22 9.65 23.42
CA LEU A 445 -40.95 10.22 24.55
C LEU A 445 -41.38 11.69 24.38
N ASN A 446 -40.84 12.44 23.40
CA ASN A 446 -41.11 13.87 23.27
C ASN A 446 -41.60 14.28 21.87
N HIS A 447 -42.89 14.05 21.60
CA HIS A 447 -43.60 14.67 20.48
C HIS A 447 -44.18 16.04 20.87
N VAL A 448 -43.37 17.07 21.12
CA VAL A 448 -43.83 18.49 21.07
C VAL A 448 -42.69 19.45 20.72
N ASN A 449 -42.89 20.22 19.64
CA ASN A 449 -42.25 21.49 19.23
C ASN A 449 -40.81 21.51 18.68
N GLY A 450 -40.75 21.68 17.35
CA GLY A 450 -40.09 22.80 16.64
C GLY A 450 -38.71 23.30 17.09
N GLU A 451 -37.74 23.15 16.19
CA GLU A 451 -36.41 23.81 16.16
C GLU A 451 -35.44 23.41 17.27
N GLN A 452 -34.99 22.16 17.20
CA GLN A 452 -33.69 21.76 17.75
C GLN A 452 -32.91 21.10 16.61
N GLU A 453 -32.09 21.88 15.90
CA GLU A 453 -30.97 21.30 15.14
C GLU A 453 -30.06 20.64 16.18
N SER A 454 -30.30 19.35 16.46
CA SER A 454 -29.41 18.58 17.33
C SER A 454 -28.02 18.64 16.72
N ARG A 455 -27.02 18.90 17.56
CA ARG A 455 -25.61 19.02 17.14
C ARG A 455 -25.13 17.65 16.67
N ILE A 456 -25.43 17.29 15.42
CA ILE A 456 -24.89 16.11 14.76
C ILE A 456 -23.37 16.23 14.79
N GLN A 457 -22.71 15.42 15.62
CA GLN A 457 -21.26 15.40 15.69
C GLN A 457 -20.73 14.69 14.44
N LYS A 458 -20.42 15.50 13.42
CA LYS A 458 -19.85 15.04 12.17
C LYS A 458 -18.34 14.77 12.35
N GLY A 459 -17.91 13.57 11.98
CA GLY A 459 -16.51 13.16 12.04
C GLY A 459 -16.01 12.94 13.48
N ASN A 460 -14.71 13.17 13.71
CA ASN A 460 -14.05 12.88 14.97
C ASN A 460 -13.79 14.12 15.86
N GLY A 461 -13.99 15.34 15.33
CA GLY A 461 -13.79 16.61 16.04
C GLY A 461 -12.34 17.12 16.15
N TYR A 462 -11.34 16.35 15.72
CA TYR A 462 -9.90 16.68 15.80
C TYR A 462 -9.28 16.97 14.43
N PHE A 463 -9.57 16.14 13.43
CA PHE A 463 -9.03 16.30 12.08
C PHE A 463 -9.94 15.68 11.02
N GLN A 464 -9.75 16.14 9.78
CA GLN A 464 -10.40 15.60 8.60
C GLN A 464 -9.37 14.97 7.66
N VAL A 465 -9.82 13.99 6.88
CA VAL A 465 -9.06 13.39 5.79
C VAL A 465 -9.48 14.07 4.48
N PRO A 466 -8.57 14.30 3.51
CA PRO A 466 -8.94 14.91 2.23
C PRO A 466 -10.13 14.19 1.58
N PRO A 467 -11.17 14.91 1.12
CA PRO A 467 -12.42 14.27 0.68
C PRO A 467 -12.25 13.36 -0.55
N HIS A 468 -11.19 13.57 -1.35
CA HIS A 468 -10.83 12.73 -2.50
C HIS A 468 -10.06 11.45 -2.12
N THR A 469 -9.83 11.20 -0.84
CA THR A 469 -9.10 10.01 -0.37
C THR A 469 -9.90 8.75 -0.71
N PRO A 470 -9.34 7.82 -1.51
CA PRO A 470 -9.98 6.54 -1.77
C PRO A 470 -10.00 5.68 -0.49
N VAL A 471 -11.16 5.16 -0.14
CA VAL A 471 -11.38 4.18 0.94
C VAL A 471 -11.73 2.84 0.30
N ILE A 472 -11.07 1.78 0.76
CA ILE A 472 -11.10 0.44 0.18
C ILE A 472 -11.40 -0.56 1.29
N PHE A 473 -12.48 -1.32 1.13
CA PHE A 473 -12.81 -2.48 1.96
C PHE A 473 -12.39 -3.74 1.22
N GLY A 474 -11.53 -4.55 1.83
CA GLY A 474 -10.98 -5.76 1.19
C GLY A 474 -10.81 -6.92 2.16
N GLU A 475 -10.84 -8.14 1.65
CA GLU A 475 -10.42 -9.31 2.40
C GLU A 475 -8.88 -9.34 2.49
N ALA A 476 -8.32 -9.79 3.61
CA ALA A 476 -6.87 -9.95 3.78
C ALA A 476 -6.19 -10.85 2.70
N GLY A 477 -6.97 -11.67 1.98
CA GLY A 477 -6.51 -12.47 0.85
C GLY A 477 -6.39 -11.72 -0.49
N GLY A 478 -6.60 -10.40 -0.51
CA GLY A 478 -6.41 -9.54 -1.70
C GLY A 478 -7.68 -9.22 -2.50
N ARG A 479 -8.83 -9.84 -2.17
CA ARG A 479 -10.10 -9.57 -2.86
C ARG A 479 -10.69 -8.24 -2.37
N THR A 480 -10.83 -7.27 -3.26
CA THR A 480 -11.54 -6.02 -2.95
C THR A 480 -13.04 -6.23 -2.92
N LEU A 481 -13.69 -5.79 -1.84
CA LEU A 481 -15.14 -5.85 -1.66
C LEU A 481 -15.80 -4.59 -2.22
N PHE A 482 -15.34 -3.42 -1.77
CA PHE A 482 -15.89 -2.12 -2.15
C PHE A 482 -14.82 -1.03 -2.12
N ARG A 483 -14.94 -0.04 -3.01
CA ARG A 483 -14.05 1.12 -3.11
C ARG A 483 -14.90 2.35 -3.42
N LEU A 484 -14.67 3.42 -2.70
CA LEU A 484 -15.29 4.74 -2.90
C LEU A 484 -14.31 5.86 -2.54
N LEU A 485 -14.62 7.11 -2.86
CA LEU A 485 -13.93 8.24 -2.25
C LEU A 485 -14.64 8.62 -0.94
N CYS A 486 -13.89 9.15 0.02
CA CYS A 486 -14.42 9.57 1.33
C CYS A 486 -15.68 10.44 1.19
N ARG A 487 -15.67 11.44 0.29
CA ARG A 487 -16.81 12.34 0.04
C ARG A 487 -18.07 11.67 -0.52
N ASP A 488 -17.93 10.52 -1.18
CA ASP A 488 -19.03 9.85 -1.88
C ASP A 488 -19.87 8.97 -0.93
N SER A 489 -19.42 8.78 0.32
CA SER A 489 -20.09 7.94 1.33
C SER A 489 -21.53 8.34 1.67
N GLY A 490 -21.94 9.54 1.28
CA GLY A 490 -23.29 10.07 1.48
C GLY A 490 -24.30 9.69 0.38
N GLY A 491 -23.86 9.14 -0.75
CA GLY A 491 -24.75 8.72 -1.83
C GLY A 491 -25.62 7.52 -1.42
N GLU A 492 -26.83 7.42 -1.96
CA GLU A 492 -27.77 6.33 -1.62
C GLU A 492 -27.19 4.94 -1.94
N THR A 493 -26.57 4.81 -3.12
CA THR A 493 -25.97 3.54 -3.56
C THR A 493 -24.73 3.21 -2.73
N GLU A 494 -23.88 4.20 -2.49
CA GLU A 494 -22.66 4.06 -1.69
C GLU A 494 -22.99 3.71 -0.24
N SER A 495 -23.98 4.36 0.37
CA SER A 495 -24.43 4.09 1.74
C SER A 495 -25.04 2.69 1.87
N MET A 496 -25.82 2.24 0.88
CA MET A 496 -26.30 0.85 0.81
C MET A 496 -25.13 -0.14 0.76
N LEU A 497 -24.13 0.10 -0.09
CA LEU A 497 -22.95 -0.76 -0.19
C LEU A 497 -22.09 -0.73 1.07
N LEU A 498 -21.97 0.41 1.75
CA LEU A 498 -21.29 0.52 3.05
C LEU A 498 -21.98 -0.33 4.11
N ASN A 499 -23.32 -0.32 4.16
CA ASN A 499 -24.09 -1.16 5.09
C ASN A 499 -23.84 -2.66 4.88
N GLU A 500 -23.55 -3.10 3.65
CA GLU A 500 -23.27 -4.50 3.34
C GLU A 500 -21.80 -4.90 3.54
N THR A 501 -20.86 -3.95 3.47
CA THR A 501 -19.43 -4.24 3.33
C THR A 501 -18.57 -3.82 4.50
N VAL A 502 -18.99 -2.80 5.27
CA VAL A 502 -18.25 -2.33 6.44
C VAL A 502 -18.32 -3.41 7.54
N PRO A 503 -17.18 -3.89 8.06
CA PRO A 503 -17.18 -4.94 9.08
C PRO A 503 -17.60 -4.42 10.46
N GLN A 504 -18.11 -5.32 11.30
CA GLN A 504 -18.65 -4.97 12.62
C GLN A 504 -17.65 -4.20 13.49
N TRP A 505 -16.37 -4.60 13.50
CA TRP A 505 -15.33 -3.93 14.31
C TRP A 505 -15.13 -2.44 13.94
N VAL A 506 -15.51 -2.03 12.73
CA VAL A 506 -15.54 -0.61 12.31
C VAL A 506 -16.84 0.04 12.77
N ILE A 507 -17.98 -0.64 12.59
CA ILE A 507 -19.31 -0.16 13.02
C ILE A 507 -19.31 0.17 14.51
N ASP A 508 -18.73 -0.70 15.34
CA ASP A 508 -18.63 -0.52 16.79
C ASP A 508 -18.01 0.86 17.16
N ILE A 509 -17.06 1.34 16.37
CA ILE A 509 -16.35 2.61 16.64
C ILE A 509 -16.97 3.81 15.93
N THR A 510 -17.40 3.63 14.67
CA THR A 510 -17.85 4.74 13.83
C THR A 510 -19.32 5.06 13.99
N VAL A 511 -20.16 4.04 14.21
CA VAL A 511 -21.61 4.16 14.38
C VAL A 511 -21.95 4.11 15.87
N ASP A 512 -21.59 3.01 16.54
CA ASP A 512 -22.00 2.79 17.94
C ASP A 512 -21.19 3.61 18.94
N LYS A 513 -20.10 4.25 18.48
CA LYS A 513 -19.16 5.06 19.28
C LYS A 513 -18.59 4.32 20.51
N ASN A 514 -18.56 2.99 20.47
CA ASN A 514 -18.05 2.11 21.52
C ASN A 514 -16.52 2.06 21.49
N MET A 515 -15.87 3.08 22.05
CA MET A 515 -14.41 3.12 22.09
C MET A 515 -13.80 1.90 22.81
N PRO A 516 -12.68 1.35 22.30
CA PRO A 516 -12.07 0.15 22.85
C PRO A 516 -11.52 0.40 24.26
N LYS A 517 -11.32 -0.68 25.03
CA LYS A 517 -10.73 -0.56 26.38
C LYS A 517 -9.25 -0.23 26.31
N PHE A 518 -8.76 0.53 27.29
CA PHE A 518 -7.33 0.81 27.44
C PHE A 518 -6.50 -0.48 27.59
N ASN A 519 -5.35 -0.50 26.93
CA ASN A 519 -4.35 -1.54 27.12
C ASN A 519 -3.74 -1.43 28.52
N LYS A 520 -3.57 -2.57 29.19
CA LYS A 520 -2.94 -2.63 30.51
C LYS A 520 -1.62 -3.39 30.47
N ILE A 521 -0.62 -2.86 31.16
CA ILE A 521 0.67 -3.51 31.37
C ILE A 521 0.68 -4.10 32.79
N PRO A 522 0.85 -5.42 32.95
CA PRO A 522 1.13 -6.02 34.25
C PRO A 522 2.60 -5.83 34.62
N PHE A 523 2.88 -5.47 35.87
CA PHE A 523 4.22 -5.25 36.38
C PHE A 523 4.37 -5.54 37.87
N TYR A 524 5.61 -5.71 38.32
CA TYR A 524 5.96 -5.87 39.72
C TYR A 524 6.66 -4.63 40.25
N ILE A 525 6.32 -4.26 41.48
CA ILE A 525 7.09 -3.30 42.27
C ILE A 525 7.88 -4.09 43.33
N GLN A 526 9.17 -3.79 43.44
CA GLN A 526 10.03 -4.37 44.47
C GLN A 526 10.97 -3.30 45.05
N PRO A 527 11.44 -3.45 46.29
CA PRO A 527 12.42 -2.52 46.84
C PRO A 527 13.77 -2.74 46.16
N HIS A 528 14.48 -1.66 45.85
CA HIS A 528 15.86 -1.73 45.40
C HIS A 528 16.75 -2.23 46.55
N SER A 529 17.77 -3.04 46.24
CA SER A 529 18.67 -3.65 47.23
C SER A 529 19.36 -2.62 48.14
N SER A 530 19.58 -1.40 47.65
CA SER A 530 20.18 -0.29 48.39
C SER A 530 19.22 0.50 49.28
N SER A 531 17.91 0.22 49.23
CA SER A 531 16.88 1.07 49.83
C SER A 531 16.63 0.81 51.32
N GLY A 532 17.31 -0.16 51.94
CA GLY A 532 17.21 -0.49 53.38
C GLY A 532 15.86 -1.02 53.88
N ALA A 533 14.79 -0.91 53.08
CA ALA A 533 13.43 -1.35 53.40
C ALA A 533 13.34 -2.89 53.42
N LYS A 534 13.08 -3.48 54.58
CA LYS A 534 13.11 -4.95 54.78
C LYS A 534 11.84 -5.69 54.38
N THR A 535 10.75 -5.02 54.02
CA THR A 535 9.48 -5.70 53.72
C THR A 535 8.58 -4.89 52.78
N LEU A 536 8.93 -4.81 51.49
CA LEU A 536 7.90 -4.62 50.46
C LEU A 536 7.42 -6.01 50.03
N LYS A 537 6.12 -6.27 50.09
CA LYS A 537 5.54 -7.45 49.46
C LYS A 537 5.69 -7.27 47.94
N LYS A 538 6.09 -8.32 47.23
CA LYS A 538 6.19 -8.30 45.77
C LYS A 538 4.78 -8.19 45.20
N ASP A 539 4.31 -6.97 44.98
CA ASP A 539 2.95 -6.71 44.53
C ASP A 539 2.90 -6.70 43.01
N ARG A 540 2.01 -7.55 42.47
CA ARG A 540 1.68 -7.56 41.05
C ARG A 540 0.63 -6.49 40.79
N LEU A 541 1.03 -5.42 40.13
CA LEU A 541 0.13 -4.35 39.71
C LEU A 541 -0.17 -4.46 38.21
N SER A 542 -1.24 -3.80 37.80
CA SER A 542 -1.61 -3.67 36.39
C SER A 542 -2.23 -2.30 36.18
N ALA A 543 -1.63 -1.51 35.29
CA ALA A 543 -2.07 -0.16 35.00
C ALA A 543 -2.17 0.06 33.50
N SER A 544 -2.77 1.20 33.09
CA SER A 544 -2.75 1.64 31.70
C SER A 544 -1.30 1.70 31.20
N ASP A 545 -1.09 1.26 29.96
CA ASP A 545 0.20 1.36 29.28
C ASP A 545 0.72 2.80 29.15
N MET A 546 -0.18 3.79 29.09
CA MET A 546 0.11 5.23 29.10
C MET A 546 0.25 5.84 30.52
N LEU A 547 0.23 5.04 31.59
CA LEU A 547 0.43 5.60 32.93
C LEU A 547 1.84 6.17 33.03
N GLN A 548 1.97 7.43 33.45
CA GLN A 548 3.28 8.05 33.68
C GLN A 548 3.96 7.45 34.89
N VAL A 549 5.29 7.38 34.86
CA VAL A 549 6.14 6.92 35.96
C VAL A 549 5.85 7.71 37.23
N ARG A 550 5.63 9.04 37.15
CA ARG A 550 5.23 9.88 38.29
C ARG A 550 4.03 9.35 39.06
N LYS A 551 2.99 8.87 38.37
CA LYS A 551 1.79 8.29 39.02
C LYS A 551 2.08 6.97 39.74
N VAL A 552 3.10 6.22 39.30
CA VAL A 552 3.58 5.05 40.04
C VAL A 552 4.38 5.50 41.27
N MET A 553 5.14 6.59 41.19
CA MET A 553 5.87 7.17 42.32
C MET A 553 4.91 7.66 43.40
N GLU A 554 3.86 8.40 43.02
CA GLU A 554 2.78 8.82 43.93
C GLU A 554 2.15 7.61 44.63
N HIS A 555 1.80 6.57 43.88
CA HIS A 555 1.23 5.33 44.45
C HIS A 555 2.17 4.68 45.47
N VAL A 556 3.46 4.60 45.16
CA VAL A 556 4.49 4.04 46.05
C VAL A 556 4.66 4.93 47.29
N TYR A 557 4.69 6.25 47.11
CA TYR A 557 4.81 7.21 48.21
C TYR A 557 3.61 7.06 49.17
N GLU A 558 2.39 7.18 48.67
CA GLU A 558 1.17 7.15 49.47
C GLU A 558 0.90 5.79 50.14
N LYS A 559 0.95 4.71 49.34
CA LYS A 559 0.42 3.41 49.79
C LYS A 559 1.47 2.44 50.28
N ILE A 560 2.75 2.72 50.05
CA ILE A 560 3.83 1.78 50.38
C ILE A 560 4.79 2.38 51.40
N ILE A 561 5.08 3.69 51.32
CA ILE A 561 6.05 4.33 52.22
C ILE A 561 5.37 5.16 53.32
N ASN A 562 4.25 5.83 53.04
CA ASN A 562 3.59 6.67 54.05
C ASN A 562 2.81 5.89 55.13
N ILE A 563 2.66 4.56 54.99
CA ILE A 563 2.03 3.71 56.00
C ILE A 563 2.86 3.62 57.29
N ASP A 564 4.18 3.82 57.23
CA ASP A 564 5.01 3.79 58.45
C ASP A 564 4.90 5.09 59.29
N THR A 565 4.47 6.21 58.69
CA THR A 565 4.44 7.52 59.38
C THR A 565 3.14 7.78 60.15
N GLU A 566 2.00 7.22 59.72
CA GLU A 566 0.69 7.44 60.37
C GLU A 566 0.46 6.61 61.64
N SER A 567 1.39 5.73 62.02
CA SER A 567 1.31 4.99 63.28
C SER A 567 1.63 5.84 64.53
N GLN A 568 1.95 7.12 64.38
CA GLN A 568 2.11 8.07 65.48
C GLN A 568 1.49 9.44 65.20
N THR A 569 0.16 9.54 65.17
CA THR A 569 -0.59 10.66 65.79
C THR A 569 -2.08 10.45 65.67
N THR A 570 -2.75 10.25 66.81
CA THR A 570 -4.21 10.31 66.93
C THR A 570 -4.72 11.75 66.97
N SER A 571 -5.92 11.93 66.39
CA SER A 571 -6.90 13.02 66.59
C SER A 571 -6.72 14.33 65.81
N SER A 572 -7.59 14.58 64.84
CA SER A 572 -8.78 15.45 65.00
C SER A 572 -9.45 15.70 63.63
N SER A 573 -10.74 16.04 63.70
CA SER A 573 -11.74 15.98 62.64
C SER A 573 -11.99 17.31 61.92
N ALA A 574 -12.45 17.17 60.67
CA ALA A 574 -13.45 17.97 59.94
C ALA A 574 -13.02 19.16 59.05
N ASN A 575 -13.54 19.08 57.81
CA ASN A 575 -13.81 20.11 56.79
C ASN A 575 -12.65 20.91 56.18
N ASP A 576 -12.33 20.60 54.91
CA ASP A 576 -12.36 21.63 53.86
C ASP A 576 -12.43 21.00 52.46
N LYS A 577 -13.35 21.49 51.62
CA LYS A 577 -13.65 20.97 50.27
C LYS A 577 -13.28 21.97 49.16
N LEU A 578 -12.24 22.75 49.38
CA LEU A 578 -11.61 23.65 48.42
C LEU A 578 -10.10 23.40 48.49
N GLY A 579 -9.53 22.72 47.49
CA GLY A 579 -8.08 22.44 47.42
C GLY A 579 -7.66 21.02 46.99
N GLU A 580 -8.49 20.27 46.26
CA GLU A 580 -8.08 18.93 45.78
C GLU A 580 -6.98 18.99 44.69
N GLN A 581 -6.97 20.01 43.83
CA GLN A 581 -5.94 20.18 42.79
C GLN A 581 -4.58 20.65 43.36
N GLU A 582 -4.56 21.63 44.27
CA GLU A 582 -3.30 22.09 44.90
C GLU A 582 -2.67 21.00 45.77
N LYS A 583 -3.48 20.19 46.47
CA LYS A 583 -2.98 19.03 47.23
C LYS A 583 -2.42 17.92 46.35
N GLU A 584 -3.00 17.65 45.18
CA GLU A 584 -2.45 16.66 44.23
C GLU A 584 -1.11 17.11 43.64
N GLU A 585 -0.96 18.40 43.31
CA GLU A 585 0.31 18.96 42.82
C GLU A 585 1.41 18.89 43.89
N ASP A 586 1.09 19.23 45.14
CA ASP A 586 2.03 19.11 46.27
C ASP A 586 2.50 17.67 46.50
N VAL A 587 1.59 16.69 46.44
CA VAL A 587 1.93 15.26 46.64
C VAL A 587 2.79 14.73 45.50
N ALA A 588 2.50 15.13 44.26
CA ALA A 588 3.29 14.73 43.09
C ALA A 588 4.75 15.22 43.19
N VAL A 589 4.95 16.48 43.59
CA VAL A 589 6.28 17.06 43.80
C VAL A 589 7.02 16.36 44.94
N ILE A 590 6.35 16.11 46.07
CA ILE A 590 6.95 15.42 47.21
C ILE A 590 7.31 13.96 46.87
N ALA A 591 6.47 13.27 46.11
CA ALA A 591 6.74 11.91 45.68
C ALA A 591 7.96 11.86 44.73
N GLU A 592 8.10 12.85 43.84
CA GLU A 592 9.23 12.97 42.91
C GLU A 592 10.56 13.28 43.63
N GLU A 593 10.52 14.07 44.71
CA GLU A 593 11.72 14.34 45.52
C GLU A 593 12.17 13.15 46.37
N LYS A 594 11.23 12.34 46.87
CA LYS A 594 11.52 11.28 47.85
C LYS A 594 11.73 9.89 47.24
N ILE A 595 11.18 9.64 46.06
CA ILE A 595 11.16 8.32 45.44
C ILE A 595 11.96 8.35 44.14
N GLU A 596 12.78 7.34 43.91
CA GLU A 596 13.35 7.03 42.60
C GLU A 596 12.83 5.68 42.13
N LEU A 597 12.23 5.63 40.94
CA LEU A 597 11.89 4.39 40.26
C LEU A 597 13.01 4.00 39.30
N MET A 598 13.35 2.71 39.32
CA MET A 598 14.42 2.16 38.50
C MET A 598 13.95 0.92 37.74
N CYS A 599 14.45 0.71 36.52
CA CYS A 599 14.29 -0.53 35.78
C CYS A 599 15.66 -0.96 35.22
N LEU A 600 16.06 -2.21 35.46
CA LEU A 600 17.40 -2.73 35.11
C LEU A 600 18.54 -1.79 35.55
N ASP A 601 18.46 -1.32 36.80
CA ASP A 601 19.39 -0.38 37.43
C ASP A 601 19.52 1.00 36.75
N GLN A 602 18.60 1.34 35.84
CA GLN A 602 18.48 2.67 35.25
C GLN A 602 17.35 3.47 35.92
N VAL A 603 17.64 4.70 36.35
CA VAL A 603 16.63 5.64 36.88
C VAL A 603 15.66 6.04 35.77
N LEU A 604 14.36 5.99 36.07
CA LEU A 604 13.30 6.32 35.13
C LEU A 604 12.95 7.81 35.22
N ASP A 605 12.74 8.44 34.06
CA ASP A 605 12.19 9.79 33.97
C ASP A 605 10.70 9.77 34.37
N ALA A 606 10.30 10.66 35.26
CA ALA A 606 8.94 10.77 35.80
C ALA A 606 7.88 11.00 34.71
N ASN A 607 8.26 11.63 33.60
CA ASN A 607 7.38 11.93 32.47
C ASN A 607 7.22 10.77 31.47
N MET A 608 8.08 9.74 31.54
CA MET A 608 7.94 8.56 30.68
C MET A 608 6.67 7.77 31.04
N ASP A 609 6.05 7.15 30.05
CA ASP A 609 4.95 6.20 30.27
C ASP A 609 5.47 4.75 30.38
N LEU A 610 4.66 3.87 30.98
CA LEU A 610 5.04 2.47 31.23
C LEU A 610 5.35 1.69 29.95
N ARG A 611 4.70 1.99 28.82
CA ARG A 611 5.00 1.35 27.53
C ARG A 611 6.38 1.76 27.01
N THR A 612 6.78 3.02 27.16
CA THR A 612 8.09 3.53 26.72
C THR A 612 9.19 2.87 27.53
N VAL A 613 9.01 2.78 28.85
CA VAL A 613 9.97 2.09 29.71
C VAL A 613 10.06 0.59 29.36
N LYS A 614 8.93 -0.08 29.13
CA LYS A 614 8.92 -1.48 28.70
C LYS A 614 9.65 -1.67 27.36
N HIS A 615 9.42 -0.79 26.40
CA HIS A 615 9.97 -0.91 25.05
C HIS A 615 11.47 -0.59 24.98
N PHE A 616 11.91 0.51 25.61
CA PHE A 616 13.28 1.01 25.47
C PHE A 616 14.24 0.56 26.57
N ILE A 617 13.75 0.30 27.78
CA ILE A 617 14.61 -0.02 28.93
C ILE A 617 14.55 -1.52 29.24
N TRP A 618 13.36 -2.07 29.48
CA TRP A 618 13.21 -3.48 29.89
C TRP A 618 13.64 -4.50 28.82
N LYS A 619 13.27 -4.28 27.55
CA LYS A 619 13.67 -5.10 26.38
C LYS A 619 13.46 -6.63 26.54
N SER A 620 12.56 -7.07 27.41
CA SER A 620 12.25 -8.49 27.64
C SER A 620 10.74 -8.75 27.61
N ASP A 621 10.33 -9.93 27.15
CA ASP A 621 8.94 -10.41 27.18
C ASP A 621 8.52 -10.91 28.57
N ALA A 622 9.47 -11.00 29.51
CA ALA A 622 9.18 -11.33 30.89
C ALA A 622 8.38 -10.21 31.58
N ILE A 623 7.69 -10.56 32.68
CA ILE A 623 6.91 -9.59 33.45
C ILE A 623 7.84 -8.48 33.94
N TYR A 624 7.44 -7.24 33.67
CA TYR A 624 8.19 -6.01 33.94
C TYR A 624 8.45 -5.82 35.45
N TYR A 625 9.67 -5.44 35.83
CA TYR A 625 10.07 -5.16 37.23
C TYR A 625 10.49 -3.70 37.38
N VAL A 626 9.92 -3.02 38.38
CA VAL A 626 10.34 -1.69 38.80
C VAL A 626 10.86 -1.75 40.21
N CYS A 627 12.08 -1.26 40.41
CA CYS A 627 12.70 -1.16 41.72
C CYS A 627 12.47 0.24 42.30
N VAL A 628 12.11 0.31 43.58
CA VAL A 628 11.91 1.56 44.32
C VAL A 628 13.16 1.82 45.15
N ARG A 629 13.77 3.01 44.99
CA ARG A 629 14.81 3.50 45.89
C ARG A 629 14.30 4.74 46.62
N HIS A 630 14.37 4.71 47.94
CA HIS A 630 14.12 5.90 48.76
C HIS A 630 15.33 6.83 48.67
N VAL A 631 15.10 8.10 48.37
CA VAL A 631 16.13 9.13 48.40
C VAL A 631 16.20 9.64 49.85
N PRO A 632 17.22 9.27 50.66
CA PRO A 632 17.32 9.79 52.00
C PRO A 632 17.45 11.31 51.94
N ASN A 633 16.67 12.02 52.76
CA ASN A 633 16.86 13.45 52.97
C ASN A 633 18.32 13.69 53.32
N VAL A 634 19.09 14.24 52.38
CA VAL A 634 20.38 14.81 52.72
C VAL A 634 20.04 16.06 53.52
N CYS A 635 20.00 15.88 54.84
CA CYS A 635 20.00 16.99 55.76
C CYS A 635 21.24 17.83 55.41
N LEU A 636 21.05 19.02 54.84
CA LEU A 636 22.10 20.00 54.61
C LEU A 636 22.91 20.30 55.91
N SER A 637 22.39 19.92 57.08
CA SER A 637 23.13 19.95 58.35
C SER A 637 24.32 18.99 58.42
N SER A 638 24.32 17.85 57.71
CA SER A 638 25.44 16.90 57.71
C SER A 638 26.53 17.29 56.70
N VAL A 639 26.18 18.05 55.65
CA VAL A 639 27.16 18.67 54.76
C VAL A 639 27.83 19.86 55.46
N CYS A 640 27.10 20.62 56.30
CA CYS A 640 27.69 21.67 57.13
C CYS A 640 28.72 21.14 58.14
N SER A 641 28.52 19.95 58.74
CA SER A 641 29.50 19.36 59.67
C SER A 641 30.78 18.90 58.97
N LEU A 642 30.71 18.53 57.68
CA LEU A 642 31.90 18.19 56.88
C LEU A 642 32.62 19.43 56.35
N PHE A 643 31.87 20.52 56.05
CA PHE A 643 32.45 21.81 55.66
C PHE A 643 33.06 22.60 56.85
N LEU A 644 32.55 22.42 58.07
CA LEU A 644 33.13 23.02 59.28
C LEU A 644 34.45 22.36 59.72
N TRP A 645 34.76 21.14 59.27
CA TRP A 645 36.05 20.50 59.52
C TRP A 645 37.13 20.88 58.49
N ILE A 646 36.72 21.40 57.33
CA ILE A 646 37.63 21.85 56.25
C ILE A 646 37.91 23.37 56.36
N SER A 647 37.19 24.11 57.20
CA SER A 647 37.32 25.58 57.35
C SER A 647 38.31 26.05 58.44
N ALA A 648 39.18 25.18 58.97
CA ALA A 648 40.16 25.54 60.01
C ALA A 648 41.61 25.70 59.50
N HIS A 649 41.83 25.74 58.19
CA HIS A 649 43.11 26.18 57.61
C HIS A 649 42.86 27.18 56.48
N ASP A 650 42.91 28.45 56.86
CA ASP A 650 42.91 29.62 55.99
C ASP A 650 43.91 29.49 54.83
N SER A 651 43.49 29.86 53.61
CA SER A 651 43.96 31.11 52.97
C SER A 651 43.54 31.24 51.48
N VAL A 652 42.73 32.28 51.23
CA VAL A 652 42.76 33.22 50.08
C VAL A 652 42.29 32.66 48.70
N CYS A 653 41.03 32.91 48.28
CA CYS A 653 40.48 34.11 47.61
C CYS A 653 40.69 34.20 46.08
N VAL A 654 39.54 34.27 45.37
CA VAL A 654 39.16 35.23 44.31
C VAL A 654 39.02 34.74 42.83
N ILE A 655 37.74 34.49 42.48
CA ILE A 655 36.94 35.05 41.35
C ILE A 655 37.16 34.55 39.88
N LEU A 656 36.08 33.96 39.32
CA LEU A 656 35.65 33.77 37.90
C LEU A 656 35.79 35.07 37.02
N PRO A 657 35.46 35.17 35.71
CA PRO A 657 35.28 34.21 34.59
C PRO A 657 35.84 34.72 33.21
N GLN A 658 36.05 33.83 32.22
CA GLN A 658 35.82 34.12 30.77
C GLN A 658 36.06 32.86 29.91
N LEU A 659 35.03 32.22 29.37
CA LEU A 659 34.49 32.41 28.01
C LEU A 659 35.50 32.09 26.89
N LEU A 660 35.12 31.10 26.06
CA LEU A 660 35.60 30.80 24.71
C LEU A 660 37.00 30.19 24.57
N ARG A 661 37.04 28.85 24.49
CA ARG A 661 37.75 28.07 23.45
C ARG A 661 37.70 26.60 23.83
N ASN A 662 36.92 25.80 23.09
CA ASN A 662 37.25 24.40 22.75
C ASN A 662 36.21 23.82 21.78
N MET A 663 36.21 24.33 20.55
CA MET A 663 35.87 23.57 19.34
C MET A 663 36.68 24.16 18.18
N ALA A 664 37.76 23.50 17.78
CA ALA A 664 38.32 23.57 16.43
C ALA A 664 39.27 22.38 16.21
N LEU A 665 38.92 21.56 15.22
CA LEU A 665 39.71 20.46 14.66
C LEU A 665 40.98 20.99 13.96
N PRO A 666 42.02 20.14 13.78
CA PRO A 666 43.27 20.55 13.12
C PRO A 666 43.19 20.36 11.60
N PHE A 667 43.65 21.37 10.86
CA PHE A 667 44.06 21.26 9.46
C PHE A 667 45.58 21.05 9.41
N SER A 668 46.04 20.11 8.57
CA SER A 668 47.43 20.07 8.08
C SER A 668 47.43 19.88 6.56
N ASN A 669 48.14 20.79 5.90
CA ASN A 669 48.30 20.97 4.46
C ASN A 669 48.98 19.78 3.75
N ASN A 670 48.46 19.40 2.58
CA ASN A 670 49.10 19.67 1.27
C ASN A 670 48.09 19.45 0.13
#